data_AF-A0A1W2CHL4-F1
#
_entry.id   AF-A0A1W2CHL4-F1
#
_cell.length_a   1.000
_cell.length_b   1.000
_cell.length_c   1.000
_cell.angle_alpha   90.00
_cell.angle_beta   90.00
_cell.angle_gamma   90.00
#
_symmetry.space_group_name_H-M   'P 1'
#
loop_
_entity.id
_entity.type
_entity.pdbx_description
1 polymer ?
#
loop_
_entity_poly.entity_id
_entity_poly.type
_entity_poly.pdbx_seq_one_letter_code
_entity_poly.pdbx_strand_id
1 'polypeptide(L)'
;MRKYLFYIGFLSLVLLTGQSFLGSLWAQARSSLLSNTESSELNKDDTNSYGTLKENGILSPPANDNCEDVTPIQLTNGIPVTFIGTTVGGTASDDEMNNLGEAVVWEAVTLTECSTLTVDFCGTAAGNMNEIYTIAAKDCFFSDFSYPNEYNDCDDGNKSYTFKNLPAGTYYLPIMANPDYSTLGEYTMNVIAVACPSAPANDNCEDITPTVLTNGTSVSFTGQTEMQTASPEELSVFGRPVVWEAVTLTGECNNLTVDFCGTTSQFASTIYYTKSCPASEYFSAHRSDTSTCSDGNTTAHFYNLPSGIYYLPVILDPYSGNPTGSYTMNVISENCPPAPANDNCVDVAPTQLTNGISASFSGTTVGATANPAETVIAGNRPVVWEAVTITGECNTLSVSYCGTPASTNVGMNSFITQSCSPTAGERMYSNTTDFSSCEDGKLTLYWYNLPAGTYYIPVITDLSSSTLGEYTMTVLSEDCPTAPANDNCEDVIPTELINGIPVTFNGTTLGGTSNPHEISVFGKPVVWEAVTLTGSCNNLTIDFCGTDSEIVNYWSMLKVYLDSCSATTYTTGIANNTSCEGTYELGTVHFYDLPAGTYYIPIAINYNKLGEYTMNVISEDCPVIPENDNCEDAIALTCGNTYTGSTMGASDSGGNPAKDVFYTYTGNGTEEFVTLSLCGSNYDTYIRVYSDCTLTNEIAFNDNFCGTQSQVSFTSDGTSNYVIMIEGAGSSFGNYELKVNCTGTDIPANDNCEDAIALSCGETEMGNTIFATDSGGNSTSDVFYSYTGEGEPELVTVSLCGSTYNTYLRVFKDCALTEEIVANSNSLSCHGNQSELSFVSDGISTYIIMVEGKIYPESLSKGAYEISLTCGEAPAELNCETTLVPSDNMQDAMTLGHVGSFGTQYAVDIPVGDNGYTIEGFVPTVLSPSTYFNFIFFEDNDGIPGEELFTRAGAIESSENLGTLFSVPVLKYTVKFDPVVFQPNTTYWIQIDCNSMGWGYTEFEPMRLGHPDAAYNWTDDVWESMDSKDQLAFELICSELGVSDLNSFEFSYYPNPVKDILNISSKSKVKSVSVFNLTGQKVINDLKVTNGQINVDSLTPGAYVFRVILEGDQVETFKIIKK
;
A
#
# COMPACT_ATOMS: atom_id res chain seq x y z
N MET A 1 8.02 4.50 20.81
CA MET A 1 8.24 5.36 22.00
C MET A 1 7.26 6.52 22.03
N ARG A 2 6.18 6.42 22.83
CA ARG A 2 5.52 7.54 23.57
C ARG A 2 4.39 6.94 24.41
N LYS A 3 4.62 6.77 25.71
CA LYS A 3 3.64 6.30 26.70
C LYS A 3 2.93 7.51 27.35
N TYR A 4 1.61 7.55 27.15
CA TYR A 4 0.53 7.62 28.14
C TYR A 4 0.48 8.67 29.28
N LEU A 5 -0.66 9.37 29.26
CA LEU A 5 -1.71 9.53 30.31
C LEU A 5 -1.93 10.86 31.05
N PHE A 6 -3.23 11.19 31.07
CA PHE A 6 -4.00 12.34 31.53
C PHE A 6 -4.15 12.47 33.08
N TYR A 7 -3.98 13.71 33.57
CA TYR A 7 -4.94 14.61 34.25
C TYR A 7 -5.73 14.31 35.56
N ILE A 8 -5.99 15.43 36.27
CA ILE A 8 -6.91 15.76 37.39
C ILE A 8 -6.32 15.55 38.81
N GLY A 9 -6.34 16.47 39.77
CA GLY A 9 -6.93 17.81 39.90
C GLY A 9 -7.41 18.07 41.35
N PHE A 10 -7.04 19.22 41.92
CA PHE A 10 -7.66 19.96 43.06
C PHE A 10 -7.26 19.72 44.55
N LEU A 11 -6.49 20.71 45.05
CA LEU A 11 -6.77 21.67 46.16
C LEU A 11 -6.37 21.39 47.65
N SER A 12 -5.47 22.27 48.14
CA SER A 12 -5.35 22.92 49.49
C SER A 12 -5.12 22.02 50.73
N LEU A 13 -4.28 22.31 51.74
CA LEU A 13 -3.80 23.55 52.33
C LEU A 13 -2.64 23.23 53.34
N VAL A 14 -1.48 23.89 53.21
CA VAL A 14 -0.73 24.59 54.29
C VAL A 14 0.00 23.83 55.42
N LEU A 15 1.33 24.05 55.37
CA LEU A 15 2.31 24.39 56.43
C LEU A 15 3.20 23.32 57.09
N LEU A 16 4.49 23.67 57.00
CA LEU A 16 5.59 23.58 57.98
C LEU A 16 6.55 22.38 57.87
N THR A 17 7.72 22.70 57.30
CA THR A 17 9.09 22.43 57.81
C THR A 17 9.43 20.98 58.17
N GLY A 18 10.47 20.34 57.67
CA GLY A 18 11.69 20.80 57.02
C GLY A 18 12.71 19.67 57.14
N GLN A 19 13.41 19.42 56.05
CA GLN A 19 14.67 18.70 55.89
C GLN A 19 14.82 17.25 56.40
N SER A 20 15.00 16.41 55.39
CA SER A 20 15.55 15.06 55.33
C SER A 20 16.85 14.85 56.12
N PHE A 21 16.91 13.70 56.80
CA PHE A 21 18.09 13.14 57.45
C PHE A 21 18.37 11.76 56.81
N LEU A 22 19.62 11.56 56.35
CA LEU A 22 20.46 10.34 56.34
C LEU A 22 19.89 9.03 55.74
N GLY A 23 20.68 8.16 55.09
CA GLY A 23 22.13 8.11 55.04
C GLY A 23 22.64 6.88 54.27
N SER A 24 23.91 7.01 53.90
CA SER A 24 24.92 6.01 53.55
C SER A 24 24.91 4.73 54.39
N LEU A 25 25.46 3.62 53.88
CA LEU A 25 26.81 3.15 54.22
C LEU A 25 27.16 1.79 53.58
N TRP A 26 28.47 1.67 53.37
CA TRP A 26 29.26 0.58 52.79
C TRP A 26 29.30 -0.73 53.60
N ALA A 27 29.69 -1.82 52.91
CA ALA A 27 30.58 -2.94 53.29
C ALA A 27 30.00 -4.31 52.86
N GLN A 28 30.72 -5.39 52.55
CA GLN A 28 32.08 -5.67 52.11
C GLN A 28 32.12 -7.17 51.74
N ALA A 29 32.80 -7.47 50.64
CA ALA A 29 33.22 -8.73 50.00
C ALA A 29 33.46 -10.06 50.79
N ARG A 30 33.23 -11.17 50.04
CA ARG A 30 34.03 -12.44 49.84
C ARG A 30 33.68 -13.77 50.58
N SER A 31 33.14 -14.70 49.78
CA SER A 31 33.68 -16.01 49.32
C SER A 31 33.71 -17.31 50.16
N SER A 32 33.38 -18.41 49.46
CA SER A 32 33.79 -19.85 49.60
C SER A 32 32.96 -20.70 50.58
N LEU A 33 32.59 -21.98 50.39
CA LEU A 33 33.19 -23.13 49.69
C LEU A 33 32.19 -24.33 49.62
N LEU A 34 32.18 -25.07 48.50
CA LEU A 34 31.89 -26.51 48.22
C LEU A 34 31.09 -27.41 49.21
N SER A 35 30.05 -28.14 48.72
CA SER A 35 30.06 -29.62 48.48
C SER A 35 28.67 -30.31 48.49
N ASN A 36 28.48 -31.19 47.48
CA ASN A 36 27.86 -32.54 47.47
C ASN A 36 26.33 -32.80 47.46
N THR A 37 25.90 -33.29 46.27
CA THR A 37 25.17 -34.55 45.92
C THR A 37 23.69 -34.79 46.28
N GLU A 38 22.91 -34.98 45.19
CA GLU A 38 21.85 -35.98 44.87
C GLU A 38 20.59 -36.06 45.76
N SER A 39 19.34 -36.21 45.29
CA SER A 39 18.76 -36.67 44.01
C SER A 39 17.26 -36.31 43.87
N SER A 40 16.82 -36.23 42.60
CA SER A 40 15.51 -36.58 41.97
C SER A 40 14.22 -35.74 42.12
N GLU A 41 13.77 -35.30 40.92
CA GLU A 41 12.41 -35.14 40.33
C GLU A 41 11.63 -33.80 40.36
N LEU A 42 11.58 -33.17 39.15
CA LEU A 42 10.50 -32.48 38.37
C LEU A 42 9.58 -31.44 39.08
N ASN A 43 9.31 -30.20 38.58
CA ASN A 43 8.89 -29.77 37.24
C ASN A 43 8.94 -28.20 37.08
N LYS A 44 9.08 -27.71 35.83
CA LYS A 44 8.65 -26.44 35.15
C LYS A 44 8.76 -25.04 35.83
N ASP A 45 9.61 -24.13 35.30
CA ASP A 45 9.29 -23.14 34.23
C ASP A 45 10.50 -22.22 33.88
N ASP A 46 10.56 -21.86 32.60
CA ASP A 46 11.10 -20.66 31.92
C ASP A 46 12.59 -20.44 31.54
N THR A 47 12.83 -20.75 30.24
CA THR A 47 13.35 -19.89 29.15
C THR A 47 14.86 -19.74 28.89
N ASN A 48 15.19 -20.08 27.63
CA ASN A 48 16.44 -19.91 26.85
C ASN A 48 17.68 -20.73 27.24
N SER A 49 17.77 -21.94 26.67
CA SER A 49 18.97 -22.36 25.93
C SER A 49 18.69 -23.55 25.01
N TYR A 50 18.91 -23.33 23.72
CA TYR A 50 19.29 -24.34 22.75
C TYR A 50 20.42 -25.24 23.28
N GLY A 51 20.32 -26.55 23.06
CA GLY A 51 21.48 -27.45 23.07
C GLY A 51 21.23 -28.87 23.58
N THR A 52 20.59 -29.72 22.76
CA THR A 52 21.11 -31.05 22.37
C THR A 52 20.35 -31.58 21.16
N LEU A 53 20.76 -31.18 19.96
CA LEU A 53 21.38 -32.14 19.06
C LEU A 53 22.84 -31.68 18.90
N LYS A 54 23.74 -32.35 19.59
CA LYS A 54 25.07 -32.64 19.04
C LYS A 54 25.15 -34.15 19.00
N GLU A 55 25.20 -34.68 17.79
CA GLU A 55 26.09 -35.74 17.30
C GLU A 55 25.37 -36.54 16.18
N ASN A 56 25.93 -36.48 14.96
CA ASN A 56 25.56 -37.21 13.72
C ASN A 56 24.42 -36.62 12.87
N GLY A 57 24.62 -35.59 12.05
CA GLY A 57 25.89 -34.98 11.62
C GLY A 57 25.62 -33.54 11.17
N ILE A 58 25.66 -32.63 12.14
CA ILE A 58 25.71 -31.19 11.93
C ILE A 58 27.00 -30.90 11.15
N LEU A 59 26.89 -30.35 9.96
CA LEU A 59 28.02 -29.71 9.30
C LEU A 59 28.42 -28.54 10.20
N SER A 60 29.65 -28.55 10.71
CA SER A 60 30.15 -27.44 11.52
C SER A 60 30.06 -26.16 10.69
N PRO A 61 29.56 -25.06 11.26
CA PRO A 61 29.53 -23.80 10.53
C PRO A 61 30.91 -23.47 9.98
N PRO A 62 31.00 -22.92 8.75
CA PRO A 62 32.24 -22.49 8.15
C PRO A 62 33.05 -21.59 9.09
N ALA A 63 34.38 -21.56 8.96
CA ALA A 63 35.20 -20.73 9.85
C ALA A 63 34.90 -19.22 9.69
N ASN A 64 34.25 -18.84 8.60
CA ASN A 64 33.82 -17.49 8.26
C ASN A 64 32.30 -17.29 8.38
N ASP A 65 31.67 -18.07 9.23
CA ASP A 65 30.23 -18.00 9.49
C ASP A 65 29.81 -16.69 10.16
N ASN A 66 30.63 -16.17 11.07
CA ASN A 66 30.43 -14.88 11.71
C ASN A 66 31.42 -13.85 11.15
N CYS A 67 30.94 -12.66 10.79
CA CYS A 67 31.77 -11.56 10.30
C CYS A 67 32.92 -11.19 11.26
N GLU A 68 32.74 -11.33 12.59
CA GLU A 68 33.77 -11.04 13.60
C GLU A 68 34.93 -12.06 13.57
N ASP A 69 34.67 -13.26 13.06
CA ASP A 69 35.64 -14.36 12.97
C ASP A 69 36.47 -14.31 11.68
N VAL A 70 36.08 -13.48 10.70
CA VAL A 70 36.81 -13.32 9.44
C VAL A 70 38.04 -12.42 9.62
N THR A 71 39.18 -12.92 9.18
CA THR A 71 40.42 -12.13 9.15
C THR A 71 40.53 -11.39 7.81
N PRO A 72 40.54 -10.04 7.79
CA PRO A 72 40.60 -9.29 6.55
C PRO A 72 41.89 -9.53 5.74
N ILE A 73 41.74 -9.74 4.43
CA ILE A 73 42.86 -9.81 3.50
C ILE A 73 43.13 -8.42 2.92
N GLN A 74 44.34 -7.91 3.13
CA GLN A 74 44.75 -6.64 2.53
C GLN A 74 44.96 -6.79 1.01
N LEU A 75 44.18 -6.07 0.21
CA LEU A 75 44.29 -6.09 -1.25
C LEU A 75 45.43 -5.20 -1.73
N THR A 76 46.16 -5.67 -2.74
CA THR A 76 47.13 -4.85 -3.48
C THR A 76 46.52 -4.43 -4.80
N ASN A 77 46.52 -3.13 -5.11
CA ASN A 77 45.85 -2.61 -6.29
C ASN A 77 46.33 -3.27 -7.60
N GLY A 78 45.38 -3.70 -8.42
CA GLY A 78 45.59 -4.41 -9.68
C GLY A 78 45.94 -5.90 -9.55
N ILE A 79 46.00 -6.45 -8.33
CA ILE A 79 46.26 -7.87 -8.09
C ILE A 79 44.98 -8.51 -7.55
N PRO A 80 44.34 -9.45 -8.29
CA PRO A 80 43.15 -10.13 -7.82
C PRO A 80 43.50 -11.11 -6.68
N VAL A 81 42.60 -11.21 -5.71
CA VAL A 81 42.59 -12.24 -4.67
C VAL A 81 41.38 -13.11 -4.90
N THR A 82 41.59 -14.42 -4.93
CA THR A 82 40.52 -15.40 -5.07
C THR A 82 40.20 -15.99 -3.70
N PHE A 83 38.95 -15.86 -3.30
CA PHE A 83 38.37 -16.58 -2.16
C PHE A 83 37.65 -17.81 -2.69
N ILE A 84 37.86 -18.93 -2.01
CA ILE A 84 37.16 -20.19 -2.28
C ILE A 84 36.59 -20.63 -0.96
N GLY A 85 35.27 -20.68 -0.89
CA GLY A 85 34.54 -21.02 0.31
C GLY A 85 33.30 -21.81 -0.02
N THR A 86 32.47 -22.04 0.99
CA THR A 86 31.18 -22.71 0.83
C THR A 86 30.16 -22.00 1.69
N THR A 87 28.95 -21.80 1.16
CA THR A 87 27.80 -21.31 1.94
C THR A 87 27.15 -22.44 2.75
N VAL A 88 27.48 -23.71 2.43
CA VAL A 88 26.97 -24.89 3.16
C VAL A 88 27.35 -24.82 4.64
N GLY A 89 26.33 -24.83 5.51
CA GLY A 89 26.49 -24.75 6.96
C GLY A 89 26.57 -23.32 7.51
N GLY A 90 26.41 -22.30 6.66
CA GLY A 90 26.31 -20.91 7.08
C GLY A 90 25.09 -20.64 7.98
N THR A 91 25.24 -19.83 9.02
CA THR A 91 24.19 -19.41 9.95
C THR A 91 24.15 -17.88 10.04
N ALA A 92 22.95 -17.31 10.14
CA ALA A 92 22.79 -15.89 10.45
C ALA A 92 22.35 -15.75 11.90
N SER A 93 22.96 -14.84 12.65
CA SER A 93 22.47 -14.42 13.96
C SER A 93 21.15 -13.64 13.85
N ASP A 94 20.36 -13.59 14.93
CA ASP A 94 19.07 -12.86 14.95
C ASP A 94 19.19 -11.40 14.47
N ASP A 95 20.32 -10.74 14.73
CA ASP A 95 20.59 -9.37 14.28
C ASP A 95 20.96 -9.29 12.77
N GLU A 96 21.55 -10.35 12.20
CA GLU A 96 21.84 -10.48 10.77
C GLU A 96 20.58 -10.84 9.98
N MET A 97 19.74 -11.73 10.52
CA MET A 97 18.44 -12.13 9.94
C MET A 97 17.45 -10.96 9.85
N ASN A 98 17.44 -10.06 10.83
CA ASN A 98 16.57 -8.88 10.81
C ASN A 98 16.94 -7.82 9.75
N ASN A 99 18.19 -7.83 9.24
CA ASN A 99 18.69 -6.81 8.32
C ASN A 99 19.02 -7.33 6.92
N LEU A 100 19.42 -8.60 6.78
CA LEU A 100 19.76 -9.25 5.50
C LEU A 100 18.88 -10.46 5.15
N GLY A 101 18.07 -10.93 6.09
CA GLY A 101 17.04 -11.95 5.83
C GLY A 101 17.50 -13.40 5.72
N GLU A 102 18.81 -13.73 5.56
CA GLU A 102 19.20 -15.03 5.00
C GLU A 102 20.53 -15.61 5.53
N ALA A 103 20.89 -16.87 5.17
CA ALA A 103 22.16 -17.48 5.56
C ALA A 103 23.38 -16.84 4.86
N VAL A 104 24.30 -16.33 5.66
CA VAL A 104 25.45 -15.54 5.23
C VAL A 104 26.74 -16.20 5.70
N VAL A 105 27.72 -16.33 4.81
CA VAL A 105 29.13 -16.46 5.20
C VAL A 105 29.88 -15.23 4.76
N TRP A 106 30.97 -14.91 5.44
CA TRP A 106 31.60 -13.62 5.30
C TRP A 106 32.99 -13.73 4.70
N GLU A 107 33.38 -12.75 3.90
CA GLU A 107 34.77 -12.52 3.55
C GLU A 107 35.11 -11.07 3.86
N ALA A 108 36.38 -10.79 4.14
CA ALA A 108 36.78 -9.44 4.49
C ALA A 108 38.04 -9.03 3.74
N VAL A 109 38.04 -7.80 3.25
CA VAL A 109 39.15 -7.19 2.52
C VAL A 109 39.53 -5.86 3.13
N THR A 110 40.82 -5.54 3.14
CA THR A 110 41.30 -4.22 3.55
C THR A 110 41.87 -3.46 2.35
N LEU A 111 41.29 -2.30 2.08
CA LEU A 111 41.76 -1.32 1.10
C LEU A 111 42.70 -0.33 1.78
N THR A 112 43.90 -0.13 1.24
CA THR A 112 44.90 0.80 1.80
C THR A 112 44.70 2.25 1.37
N GLU A 113 43.97 2.46 0.29
CA GLU A 113 43.66 3.76 -0.32
C GLU A 113 42.28 3.67 -0.98
N CYS A 114 41.72 4.81 -1.42
CA CYS A 114 40.48 4.80 -2.20
C CYS A 114 40.64 3.83 -3.37
N SER A 115 39.73 2.87 -3.49
CA SER A 115 39.78 1.90 -4.59
C SER A 115 38.38 1.64 -5.16
N THR A 116 38.33 1.39 -6.47
CA THR A 116 37.23 0.67 -7.10
C THR A 116 37.42 -0.80 -6.78
N LEU A 117 36.50 -1.37 -6.01
CA LEU A 117 36.48 -2.78 -5.64
C LEU A 117 35.55 -3.50 -6.60
N THR A 118 36.08 -4.46 -7.35
CA THR A 118 35.27 -5.40 -8.14
C THR A 118 35.23 -6.72 -7.40
N VAL A 119 34.01 -7.20 -7.15
CA VAL A 119 33.72 -8.52 -6.58
C VAL A 119 33.07 -9.34 -7.68
N ASP A 120 33.82 -10.32 -8.19
CA ASP A 120 33.47 -11.09 -9.37
C ASP A 120 33.21 -12.56 -9.00
N PHE A 121 31.97 -13.01 -9.20
CA PHE A 121 31.57 -14.40 -8.99
C PHE A 121 31.56 -15.22 -10.29
N CYS A 122 31.98 -14.65 -11.43
CA CYS A 122 32.11 -15.39 -12.68
C CYS A 122 33.04 -16.61 -12.50
N GLY A 123 32.61 -17.76 -13.03
CA GLY A 123 33.29 -19.05 -12.90
C GLY A 123 32.85 -19.88 -11.68
N THR A 124 31.96 -19.36 -10.83
CA THR A 124 31.26 -20.16 -9.81
C THR A 124 30.24 -21.09 -10.48
N ALA A 125 30.03 -22.30 -9.97
CA ALA A 125 29.09 -23.25 -10.56
C ALA A 125 27.69 -22.63 -10.68
N ALA A 126 27.11 -22.67 -11.89
CA ALA A 126 25.83 -22.05 -12.22
C ALA A 126 24.68 -22.62 -11.36
N GLY A 127 23.88 -21.73 -10.75
CA GLY A 127 22.73 -22.08 -9.92
C GLY A 127 22.79 -21.51 -8.49
N ASN A 128 23.98 -21.22 -7.95
CA ASN A 128 24.18 -20.88 -6.54
C ASN A 128 23.83 -19.46 -6.10
N MET A 129 23.48 -18.57 -7.04
CA MET A 129 23.44 -17.13 -6.76
C MET A 129 22.43 -16.44 -7.69
N ASN A 130 21.18 -16.24 -7.25
CA ASN A 130 20.25 -15.35 -7.94
C ASN A 130 19.94 -14.13 -7.06
N GLU A 131 20.13 -12.94 -7.64
CA GLU A 131 19.90 -11.61 -7.06
C GLU A 131 20.66 -11.24 -5.77
N ILE A 132 21.99 -11.29 -5.79
CA ILE A 132 22.76 -10.70 -4.68
C ILE A 132 22.76 -9.17 -4.79
N TYR A 133 22.12 -8.51 -3.84
CA TYR A 133 22.45 -7.14 -3.48
C TYR A 133 23.77 -7.17 -2.69
N THR A 134 24.92 -7.30 -3.38
CA THR A 134 26.20 -7.35 -2.65
C THR A 134 26.45 -5.98 -2.05
N ILE A 135 26.58 -5.90 -0.74
CA ILE A 135 26.99 -4.68 -0.04
C ILE A 135 28.45 -4.80 0.42
N ALA A 136 29.14 -3.68 0.49
CA ALA A 136 30.44 -3.60 1.15
C ALA A 136 30.25 -2.86 2.49
N ALA A 137 30.25 -3.61 3.59
CA ALA A 137 29.99 -3.07 4.94
C ALA A 137 31.30 -2.78 5.67
N LYS A 138 31.41 -1.66 6.39
CA LYS A 138 32.59 -1.36 7.24
C LYS A 138 32.54 -2.00 8.62
N ASP A 139 31.37 -2.45 9.01
CA ASP A 139 31.13 -3.16 10.25
C ASP A 139 30.06 -4.24 10.05
N CYS A 140 30.04 -5.18 10.99
CA CYS A 140 29.12 -6.31 11.05
C CYS A 140 27.65 -5.93 11.23
N PHE A 141 27.35 -4.70 11.67
CA PHE A 141 25.99 -4.25 12.01
C PHE A 141 25.38 -3.38 10.90
N PHE A 142 26.05 -3.28 9.75
CA PHE A 142 25.65 -2.43 8.63
C PHE A 142 25.39 -0.97 9.02
N SER A 143 26.14 -0.45 9.99
CA SER A 143 25.99 0.95 10.39
C SER A 143 26.58 1.92 9.36
N ASP A 144 27.56 1.43 8.58
CA ASP A 144 28.16 2.10 7.42
C ASP A 144 28.43 1.06 6.32
N PHE A 145 27.68 1.12 5.21
CA PHE A 145 27.81 0.19 4.08
C PHE A 145 27.58 0.88 2.74
N SER A 146 28.06 0.26 1.66
CA SER A 146 27.94 0.78 0.29
C SER A 146 27.30 -0.26 -0.63
N TYR A 147 26.38 0.21 -1.48
CA TYR A 147 25.81 -0.58 -2.58
C TYR A 147 26.73 -0.55 -3.82
N PRO A 148 26.65 -1.54 -4.71
CA PRO A 148 27.47 -1.58 -5.91
C PRO A 148 26.95 -0.52 -6.89
N ASN A 149 27.87 0.19 -7.54
CA ASN A 149 27.53 1.22 -8.52
C ASN A 149 27.10 0.62 -9.86
N GLU A 150 27.69 -0.52 -10.22
CA GLU A 150 27.47 -1.22 -11.49
C GLU A 150 27.50 -2.73 -11.25
N TYR A 151 26.77 -3.47 -12.07
CA TYR A 151 26.85 -4.92 -12.15
C TYR A 151 26.91 -5.38 -13.60
N ASN A 152 27.57 -6.50 -13.86
CA ASN A 152 27.63 -7.16 -15.16
C ASN A 152 27.20 -8.61 -15.01
N ASP A 153 26.49 -9.13 -16.02
CA ASP A 153 26.14 -10.54 -16.10
C ASP A 153 27.30 -11.34 -16.68
N CYS A 154 27.63 -12.46 -16.06
CA CYS A 154 28.59 -13.44 -16.53
C CYS A 154 27.93 -14.40 -17.54
N ASP A 155 28.73 -15.01 -18.42
CA ASP A 155 28.25 -16.02 -19.39
C ASP A 155 27.64 -17.27 -18.71
N ASP A 156 27.96 -17.51 -17.43
CA ASP A 156 27.49 -18.63 -16.62
C ASP A 156 26.27 -18.29 -15.72
N GLY A 157 25.71 -17.09 -15.87
CA GLY A 157 24.54 -16.64 -15.10
C GLY A 157 24.85 -15.97 -13.76
N ASN A 158 26.11 -15.99 -13.31
CA ASN A 158 26.53 -15.23 -12.12
C ASN A 158 26.67 -13.73 -12.44
N LYS A 159 26.99 -12.92 -11.41
CA LYS A 159 27.21 -11.48 -11.56
C LYS A 159 28.59 -11.06 -11.07
N SER A 160 29.11 -10.00 -11.69
CA SER A 160 30.23 -9.20 -11.17
C SER A 160 29.71 -7.86 -10.70
N TYR A 161 30.06 -7.48 -9.48
CA TYR A 161 29.66 -6.23 -8.83
C TYR A 161 30.84 -5.28 -8.74
N THR A 162 30.62 -4.02 -9.04
CA THR A 162 31.65 -2.97 -8.96
C THR A 162 31.22 -1.88 -7.99
N PHE A 163 31.98 -1.74 -6.90
CA PHE A 163 31.89 -0.65 -5.94
C PHE A 163 32.94 0.38 -6.29
N LYS A 164 32.50 1.51 -6.84
CA LYS A 164 33.35 2.64 -7.15
C LYS A 164 33.56 3.47 -5.89
N ASN A 165 34.76 4.02 -5.75
CA ASN A 165 35.06 5.09 -4.79
C ASN A 165 35.00 4.65 -3.32
N LEU A 166 35.26 3.38 -3.02
CA LEU A 166 35.32 2.93 -1.63
C LEU A 166 36.55 3.54 -0.94
N PRO A 167 36.37 4.28 0.18
CA PRO A 167 37.48 4.79 0.98
C PRO A 167 38.46 3.70 1.44
N ALA A 168 39.65 4.12 1.89
CA ALA A 168 40.55 3.21 2.61
C ALA A 168 39.86 2.68 3.87
N GLY A 169 39.91 1.38 4.10
CA GLY A 169 39.18 0.74 5.19
C GLY A 169 39.08 -0.76 5.02
N THR A 170 38.61 -1.42 6.07
CA THR A 170 38.21 -2.83 6.02
C THR A 170 36.75 -2.91 5.63
N TYR A 171 36.46 -3.79 4.67
CA TYR A 171 35.12 -4.07 4.19
C TYR A 171 34.82 -5.54 4.36
N TYR A 172 33.69 -5.82 5.00
CA TYR A 172 33.07 -7.11 5.16
C TYR A 172 32.08 -7.30 4.01
N LEU A 173 32.27 -8.39 3.29
CA LEU A 173 31.53 -8.78 2.09
C LEU A 173 30.69 -10.00 2.48
N PRO A 174 29.38 -9.83 2.70
CA PRO A 174 28.50 -10.96 2.92
C PRO A 174 28.35 -11.74 1.61
N ILE A 175 28.58 -13.05 1.67
CA ILE A 175 28.24 -14.00 0.62
C ILE A 175 26.95 -14.67 1.08
N MET A 176 25.86 -14.20 0.51
CA MET A 176 24.52 -14.68 0.79
C MET A 176 24.24 -15.87 -0.12
N ALA A 177 23.71 -16.95 0.46
CA ALA A 177 23.07 -17.97 -0.34
C ALA A 177 21.78 -17.39 -0.93
N ASN A 178 21.26 -17.96 -2.02
CA ASN A 178 19.94 -17.60 -2.55
C ASN A 178 18.91 -17.61 -1.40
N PRO A 179 17.91 -16.70 -1.39
CA PRO A 179 16.72 -16.84 -0.55
C PRO A 179 16.30 -18.28 -0.56
N ASP A 180 16.23 -18.85 -1.74
CA ASP A 180 15.80 -20.20 -1.92
C ASP A 180 16.79 -21.30 -1.44
N TYR A 181 17.92 -21.06 -0.74
CA TYR A 181 18.86 -22.07 -0.18
C TYR A 181 19.17 -23.28 -1.10
N SER A 182 18.78 -23.22 -2.37
CA SER A 182 18.52 -24.37 -3.24
C SER A 182 19.79 -24.91 -3.86
N THR A 183 20.85 -24.21 -3.50
CA THR A 183 22.13 -24.17 -4.13
C THR A 183 23.12 -23.60 -3.11
N LEU A 184 23.03 -24.08 -1.86
CA LEU A 184 24.16 -24.04 -0.95
C LEU A 184 25.31 -24.79 -1.60
N GLY A 185 26.46 -24.14 -1.73
CA GLY A 185 27.54 -24.73 -2.49
C GLY A 185 28.86 -23.98 -2.37
N GLU A 186 29.87 -24.55 -3.02
CA GLU A 186 31.15 -23.90 -3.14
C GLU A 186 31.01 -22.64 -4.00
N TYR A 187 31.59 -21.54 -3.54
CA TYR A 187 31.71 -20.30 -4.30
C TYR A 187 33.18 -20.02 -4.62
N THR A 188 33.41 -19.39 -5.76
CA THR A 188 34.69 -18.76 -6.09
C THR A 188 34.47 -17.28 -6.30
N MET A 189 35.00 -16.47 -5.38
CA MET A 189 34.88 -15.02 -5.42
C MET A 189 36.23 -14.42 -5.75
N ASN A 190 36.33 -13.78 -6.92
CA ASN A 190 37.52 -13.04 -7.33
C ASN A 190 37.32 -11.57 -6.95
N VAL A 191 38.17 -11.08 -6.07
CA VAL A 191 38.12 -9.69 -5.63
C VAL A 191 39.36 -8.96 -6.12
N ILE A 192 39.16 -7.86 -6.84
CA ILE A 192 40.24 -6.99 -7.27
C ILE A 192 39.92 -5.56 -6.87
N ALA A 193 40.89 -4.92 -6.22
CA ALA A 193 40.87 -3.49 -5.99
C ALA A 193 41.72 -2.83 -7.09
N VAL A 194 41.21 -1.76 -7.67
CA VAL A 194 41.99 -0.84 -8.52
C VAL A 194 41.93 0.50 -7.84
N ALA A 195 43.07 1.17 -7.67
CA ALA A 195 43.11 2.49 -7.08
C ALA A 195 42.10 3.41 -7.79
N CYS A 196 41.30 4.14 -7.01
CA CYS A 196 40.44 5.18 -7.53
C CYS A 196 41.25 6.06 -8.48
N PRO A 197 40.70 6.49 -9.63
CA PRO A 197 41.25 7.63 -10.32
C PRO A 197 41.38 8.77 -9.30
N SER A 198 42.51 9.47 -9.31
CA SER A 198 42.66 10.64 -8.45
C SER A 198 41.49 11.59 -8.70
N ALA A 199 40.94 12.17 -7.64
CA ALA A 199 39.96 13.23 -7.78
C ALA A 199 40.47 14.28 -8.78
N PRO A 200 39.57 14.94 -9.54
CA PRO A 200 39.96 15.98 -10.47
C PRO A 200 40.89 17.00 -9.82
N ALA A 201 41.86 17.54 -10.56
CA ALA A 201 42.81 18.50 -9.99
C ALA A 201 42.14 19.76 -9.43
N ASN A 202 40.88 19.98 -9.80
CA ASN A 202 40.02 21.09 -9.42
C ASN A 202 38.89 20.66 -8.46
N ASP A 203 39.09 19.55 -7.74
CA ASP A 203 38.13 19.00 -6.79
C ASP A 203 37.97 19.85 -5.52
N ASN A 204 39.07 20.43 -5.03
CA ASN A 204 39.03 21.40 -3.94
C ASN A 204 39.24 22.82 -4.49
N CYS A 205 38.36 23.75 -4.13
CA CYS A 205 38.50 25.14 -4.56
C CYS A 205 39.84 25.79 -4.14
N GLU A 206 40.48 25.29 -3.07
CA GLU A 206 41.77 25.80 -2.58
C GLU A 206 42.95 25.43 -3.51
N ASP A 207 42.78 24.37 -4.31
CA ASP A 207 43.82 23.84 -5.20
C ASP A 207 43.83 24.56 -6.57
N ILE A 208 42.84 25.41 -6.83
CA ILE A 208 42.70 26.12 -8.09
C ILE A 208 43.42 27.46 -8.06
N THR A 209 44.21 27.72 -9.11
CA THR A 209 44.72 29.06 -9.38
C THR A 209 43.71 29.82 -10.25
N PRO A 210 43.09 30.91 -9.77
CA PRO A 210 42.08 31.64 -10.53
C PRO A 210 42.66 32.22 -11.84
N THR A 211 41.92 32.05 -12.93
CA THR A 211 42.31 32.61 -14.23
C THR A 211 41.90 34.08 -14.32
N VAL A 212 42.85 34.96 -14.61
CA VAL A 212 42.56 36.40 -14.75
C VAL A 212 41.75 36.62 -16.03
N LEU A 213 40.54 37.13 -15.88
CA LEU A 213 39.62 37.40 -16.99
C LEU A 213 39.74 38.89 -17.37
N THR A 214 40.09 39.14 -18.64
CA THR A 214 40.12 40.49 -19.22
C THR A 214 38.80 40.73 -19.94
N ASN A 215 38.14 41.86 -19.65
CA ASN A 215 36.82 42.12 -20.21
C ASN A 215 36.84 42.12 -21.76
N GLY A 216 35.87 41.41 -22.35
CA GLY A 216 35.73 41.16 -23.78
C GLY A 216 36.50 39.94 -24.31
N THR A 217 37.24 39.21 -23.47
CA THR A 217 37.96 37.98 -23.86
C THR A 217 37.34 36.78 -23.16
N SER A 218 36.91 35.77 -23.93
CA SER A 218 36.41 34.50 -23.39
C SER A 218 37.55 33.57 -22.99
N VAL A 219 37.31 32.78 -21.95
CA VAL A 219 38.14 31.66 -21.50
C VAL A 219 37.27 30.43 -21.47
N SER A 220 37.79 29.30 -21.94
CA SER A 220 37.11 28.01 -21.87
C SER A 220 37.86 27.11 -20.88
N PHE A 221 37.12 26.57 -19.93
CA PHE A 221 37.56 25.53 -19.03
C PHE A 221 37.04 24.18 -19.51
N THR A 222 37.85 23.14 -19.38
CA THR A 222 37.46 21.77 -19.69
C THR A 222 37.86 20.89 -18.52
N GLY A 223 36.94 20.08 -18.02
CA GLY A 223 37.19 19.21 -16.87
C GLY A 223 36.30 17.97 -16.88
N GLN A 224 36.39 17.21 -15.79
CA GLN A 224 35.60 16.00 -15.53
C GLN A 224 35.00 16.12 -14.13
N THR A 225 33.77 15.69 -13.95
CA THR A 225 33.11 15.63 -12.64
C THR A 225 33.17 14.24 -12.00
N GLU A 226 33.79 13.26 -12.68
CA GLU A 226 34.03 11.93 -12.13
C GLU A 226 34.97 12.01 -10.91
N MET A 227 34.70 11.21 -9.88
CA MET A 227 35.55 11.10 -8.68
C MET A 227 35.65 12.35 -7.80
N GLN A 228 34.76 13.33 -8.00
CA GLN A 228 34.73 14.53 -7.15
C GLN A 228 34.45 14.17 -5.68
N THR A 229 35.18 14.77 -4.77
CA THR A 229 34.98 14.67 -3.32
C THR A 229 34.39 15.98 -2.79
N ALA A 230 34.02 16.01 -1.52
CA ALA A 230 33.65 17.26 -0.88
C ALA A 230 34.03 17.26 0.59
N SER A 231 34.48 18.42 1.06
CA SER A 231 34.64 18.68 2.47
C SER A 231 33.26 18.72 3.18
N PRO A 232 33.20 18.53 4.51
CA PRO A 232 31.96 18.70 5.27
C PRO A 232 31.33 20.08 5.08
N GLU A 233 32.16 21.13 4.94
CA GLU A 233 31.71 22.50 4.67
C GLU A 233 31.05 22.60 3.29
N GLU A 234 31.65 22.02 2.24
CA GLU A 234 31.08 22.01 0.89
C GLU A 234 29.75 21.23 0.84
N LEU A 235 29.68 20.08 1.51
CA LEU A 235 28.44 19.31 1.66
C LEU A 235 27.37 20.09 2.43
N SER A 236 27.75 20.89 3.43
CA SER A 236 26.79 21.71 4.17
C SER A 236 26.18 22.83 3.32
N VAL A 237 26.90 23.31 2.31
CA VAL A 237 26.50 24.42 1.45
C VAL A 237 25.73 23.94 0.23
N PHE A 238 26.22 22.92 -0.48
CA PHE A 238 25.62 22.43 -1.73
C PHE A 238 24.82 21.14 -1.58
N GLY A 239 24.93 20.46 -0.43
CA GLY A 239 24.30 19.15 -0.18
C GLY A 239 24.90 18.01 -1.01
N ARG A 240 25.97 18.26 -1.77
CA ARG A 240 26.58 17.31 -2.71
C ARG A 240 28.01 17.71 -3.09
N PRO A 241 28.84 16.77 -3.60
CA PRO A 241 30.14 17.08 -4.19
C PRO A 241 30.05 17.94 -5.44
N VAL A 242 31.07 18.77 -5.67
CA VAL A 242 31.19 19.68 -6.82
C VAL A 242 32.67 19.80 -7.20
N VAL A 243 32.98 19.97 -8.48
CA VAL A 243 34.31 20.45 -8.90
C VAL A 243 34.27 21.95 -9.15
N TRP A 244 35.43 22.59 -9.12
CA TRP A 244 35.52 24.04 -9.11
C TRP A 244 36.21 24.57 -10.36
N GLU A 245 35.83 25.77 -10.78
CA GLU A 245 36.63 26.63 -11.63
C GLU A 245 36.77 27.99 -10.94
N ALA A 246 37.78 28.79 -11.28
CA ALA A 246 37.92 30.11 -10.67
C ALA A 246 38.41 31.17 -11.64
N VAL A 247 37.82 32.35 -11.54
CA VAL A 247 38.20 33.54 -12.33
C VAL A 247 38.51 34.73 -11.44
N THR A 248 39.46 35.56 -11.86
CA THR A 248 39.69 36.89 -11.27
C THR A 248 39.17 37.96 -12.22
N LEU A 249 38.14 38.68 -11.80
CA LEU A 249 37.58 39.81 -12.52
C LEU A 249 38.39 41.08 -12.22
N THR A 250 38.76 41.83 -13.26
CA THR A 250 39.69 42.97 -13.14
C THR A 250 39.07 44.34 -13.42
N GLY A 251 37.89 44.40 -14.05
CA GLY A 251 37.17 45.66 -14.25
C GLY A 251 36.62 46.21 -12.94
N GLU A 252 36.39 47.53 -12.89
CA GLU A 252 35.72 48.17 -11.75
C GLU A 252 34.29 47.63 -11.55
N CYS A 253 33.63 47.23 -12.65
CA CYS A 253 32.36 46.54 -12.67
C CYS A 253 32.32 45.55 -13.84
N ASN A 254 31.87 44.33 -13.57
CA ASN A 254 31.95 43.20 -14.48
C ASN A 254 30.59 42.51 -14.62
N ASN A 255 30.10 42.36 -15.85
CA ASN A 255 29.03 41.43 -16.17
C ASN A 255 29.68 40.11 -16.60
N LEU A 256 29.41 39.02 -15.90
CA LEU A 256 29.99 37.71 -16.14
C LEU A 256 28.95 36.81 -16.80
N THR A 257 29.29 36.21 -17.93
CA THR A 257 28.50 35.15 -18.58
C THR A 257 29.25 33.83 -18.48
N VAL A 258 28.54 32.80 -18.06
CA VAL A 258 29.03 31.43 -17.91
C VAL A 258 28.08 30.52 -18.68
N ASP A 259 28.58 29.78 -19.66
CA ASP A 259 27.78 28.81 -20.43
C ASP A 259 28.44 27.44 -20.49
N PHE A 260 27.62 26.40 -20.63
CA PHE A 260 28.07 25.03 -20.86
C PHE A 260 27.90 24.59 -22.33
N CYS A 261 27.88 25.55 -23.27
CA CYS A 261 27.66 25.23 -24.68
C CYS A 261 28.77 24.31 -25.23
N GLY A 262 28.38 23.28 -25.99
CA GLY A 262 29.27 22.28 -26.57
C GLY A 262 29.51 21.05 -25.70
N THR A 263 28.88 20.97 -24.53
CA THR A 263 29.01 19.81 -23.63
C THR A 263 28.07 18.68 -24.04
N THR A 264 28.59 17.45 -24.14
CA THR A 264 27.87 16.30 -24.73
C THR A 264 26.78 15.69 -23.84
N SER A 265 26.85 15.89 -22.53
CA SER A 265 25.80 15.50 -21.56
C SER A 265 24.88 16.69 -21.31
N GLN A 266 23.57 16.50 -21.13
CA GLN A 266 22.67 17.61 -20.79
C GLN A 266 22.97 18.13 -19.39
N PHE A 267 23.56 19.33 -19.31
CA PHE A 267 23.76 20.06 -18.05
C PHE A 267 22.50 20.87 -17.76
N ALA A 268 21.57 20.29 -17.00
CA ALA A 268 20.32 20.95 -16.60
C ALA A 268 20.43 21.57 -15.19
N SER A 269 21.46 22.37 -14.92
CA SER A 269 21.67 22.96 -13.60
C SER A 269 21.67 24.48 -13.60
N THR A 270 21.05 25.07 -12.58
CA THR A 270 21.28 26.46 -12.18
C THR A 270 22.76 26.68 -11.89
N ILE A 271 23.37 27.72 -12.47
CA ILE A 271 24.79 28.05 -12.29
C ILE A 271 24.96 29.04 -11.12
N TYR A 272 25.98 28.81 -10.29
CA TYR A 272 26.26 29.59 -9.07
C TYR A 272 27.67 30.17 -9.07
N TYR A 273 27.95 31.09 -8.15
CA TYR A 273 29.32 31.45 -7.76
C TYR A 273 29.45 31.58 -6.24
N THR A 274 30.69 31.53 -5.74
CA THR A 274 31.05 31.97 -4.38
C THR A 274 32.28 32.88 -4.40
N LYS A 275 32.43 33.70 -3.36
CA LYS A 275 33.57 34.63 -3.17
C LYS A 275 34.60 34.11 -2.18
N SER A 276 34.26 33.06 -1.42
CA SER A 276 35.12 32.44 -0.42
C SER A 276 35.41 30.99 -0.79
N CYS A 277 36.60 30.55 -0.40
CA CYS A 277 37.00 29.17 -0.43
C CYS A 277 37.72 28.88 0.90
N PRO A 278 37.30 27.87 1.70
CA PRO A 278 36.13 27.00 1.50
C PRO A 278 34.81 27.79 1.40
N ALA A 279 33.86 27.27 0.61
CA ALA A 279 32.60 27.97 0.38
C ALA A 279 31.78 28.05 1.67
N SER A 280 31.31 29.26 2.01
CA SER A 280 30.43 29.50 3.16
C SER A 280 29.03 29.97 2.76
N GLU A 281 28.92 30.48 1.54
CA GLU A 281 27.68 30.96 0.91
C GLU A 281 27.84 30.84 -0.61
N TYR A 282 26.72 30.81 -1.33
CA TYR A 282 26.71 30.82 -2.79
C TYR A 282 25.62 31.75 -3.31
N PHE A 283 25.83 32.26 -4.52
CA PHE A 283 24.95 33.22 -5.19
C PHE A 283 24.50 32.64 -6.52
N SER A 284 23.20 32.68 -6.79
CA SER A 284 22.63 32.26 -8.07
C SER A 284 22.86 33.30 -9.17
N ALA A 285 22.80 32.83 -10.41
CA ALA A 285 22.73 33.70 -11.58
C ALA A 285 21.57 34.70 -11.48
N HIS A 286 21.76 35.90 -12.05
CA HIS A 286 20.69 36.89 -12.15
C HIS A 286 19.70 36.50 -13.26
N ARG A 287 20.19 35.84 -14.32
CA ARG A 287 19.42 35.32 -15.44
C ARG A 287 20.06 34.02 -15.92
N SER A 288 19.23 33.06 -16.34
CA SER A 288 19.70 31.88 -17.07
C SER A 288 18.75 31.54 -18.22
N ASP A 289 19.28 30.92 -19.26
CA ASP A 289 18.48 30.38 -20.37
C ASP A 289 19.15 29.16 -21.02
N THR A 290 18.36 28.39 -21.76
CA THR A 290 18.82 27.20 -22.52
C THR A 290 18.78 27.43 -24.03
N SER A 291 18.44 28.65 -24.47
CA SER A 291 18.28 29.01 -25.88
C SER A 291 19.57 29.51 -26.53
N THR A 292 20.49 30.04 -25.72
CA THR A 292 21.78 30.57 -26.18
C THR A 292 22.67 29.44 -26.70
N CYS A 293 22.65 28.28 -26.04
CA CYS A 293 23.34 27.11 -26.53
C CYS A 293 22.45 26.32 -27.51
N SER A 294 22.93 26.07 -28.73
CA SER A 294 22.19 25.31 -29.74
C SER A 294 21.95 23.84 -29.38
N ASP A 295 22.66 23.33 -28.37
CA ASP A 295 22.55 21.98 -27.82
C ASP A 295 21.62 21.90 -26.59
N GLY A 296 21.00 23.01 -26.18
CA GLY A 296 20.06 23.08 -25.05
C GLY A 296 20.72 23.23 -23.68
N ASN A 297 22.05 23.33 -23.59
CA ASN A 297 22.74 23.54 -22.32
C ASN A 297 22.51 24.94 -21.72
N THR A 298 22.64 25.07 -20.41
CA THR A 298 22.38 26.32 -19.70
C THR A 298 23.47 27.37 -19.92
N THR A 299 23.04 28.60 -20.18
CA THR A 299 23.82 29.85 -20.10
C THR A 299 23.33 30.67 -18.92
N ALA A 300 24.24 31.19 -18.09
CA ALA A 300 23.96 32.05 -16.96
C ALA A 300 24.64 33.41 -17.08
N HIS A 301 23.96 34.44 -16.59
CA HIS A 301 24.44 35.81 -16.55
C HIS A 301 24.43 36.35 -15.12
N PHE A 302 25.56 36.92 -14.71
CA PHE A 302 25.74 37.60 -13.45
C PHE A 302 26.09 39.07 -13.73
N TYR A 303 25.33 39.98 -13.15
CA TYR A 303 25.49 41.42 -13.41
C TYR A 303 26.17 42.12 -12.25
N ASN A 304 26.87 43.21 -12.56
CA ASN A 304 27.42 44.16 -11.58
C ASN A 304 28.40 43.55 -10.55
N LEU A 305 29.22 42.59 -10.97
CA LEU A 305 30.21 41.97 -10.11
C LEU A 305 31.42 42.91 -9.91
N PRO A 306 31.82 43.24 -8.67
CA PRO A 306 33.04 43.99 -8.42
C PRO A 306 34.29 43.22 -8.86
N SER A 307 35.44 43.90 -8.95
CA SER A 307 36.73 43.23 -9.13
C SER A 307 36.99 42.26 -7.97
N GLY A 308 37.45 41.05 -8.25
CA GLY A 308 37.67 40.05 -7.21
C GLY A 308 37.81 38.64 -7.77
N ILE A 309 38.02 37.69 -6.86
CA ILE A 309 38.09 36.26 -7.19
C ILE A 309 36.68 35.68 -7.02
N TYR A 310 36.27 34.88 -8.01
CA TYR A 310 35.00 34.19 -8.05
C TYR A 310 35.25 32.71 -8.33
N TYR A 311 34.78 31.85 -7.44
CA TYR A 311 34.80 30.40 -7.61
C TYR A 311 33.45 29.95 -8.17
N LEU A 312 33.49 29.15 -9.22
CA LEU A 312 32.37 28.69 -10.01
C LEU A 312 32.23 27.16 -9.80
N PRO A 313 31.29 26.70 -8.96
CA PRO A 313 31.06 25.27 -8.79
C PRO A 313 30.37 24.69 -10.04
N VAL A 314 30.86 23.55 -10.50
CA VAL A 314 30.24 22.75 -11.56
C VAL A 314 29.39 21.69 -10.88
N ILE A 315 28.06 21.92 -10.88
CA ILE A 315 27.09 21.10 -10.16
C ILE A 315 26.24 20.30 -11.16
N LEU A 316 26.05 19.01 -10.89
CA LEU A 316 25.20 18.14 -11.71
C LEU A 316 23.81 17.96 -11.08
N ASP A 317 22.78 17.89 -11.92
CA ASP A 317 21.38 17.66 -11.51
C ASP A 317 21.06 16.15 -11.37
N PRO A 318 20.76 15.66 -10.15
CA PRO A 318 20.50 14.25 -9.86
C PRO A 318 19.16 13.73 -10.41
N TYR A 319 18.22 14.61 -10.81
CA TYR A 319 16.93 14.16 -11.34
C TYR A 319 17.01 13.57 -12.76
N SER A 320 18.18 13.63 -13.41
CA SER A 320 18.39 13.16 -14.78
C SER A 320 18.92 11.72 -14.91
N GLY A 321 19.04 10.96 -13.83
CA GLY A 321 19.37 9.53 -13.92
C GLY A 321 20.81 9.25 -14.39
N ASN A 322 21.78 9.99 -13.86
CA ASN A 322 23.24 9.76 -13.92
C ASN A 322 24.00 10.38 -15.12
N PRO A 323 24.62 11.56 -14.95
CA PRO A 323 25.88 11.79 -15.66
C PRO A 323 26.93 12.44 -14.76
N THR A 324 27.87 11.65 -14.25
CA THR A 324 29.25 12.13 -14.14
C THR A 324 29.85 12.17 -15.55
N GLY A 325 30.75 13.11 -15.84
CA GLY A 325 31.38 13.17 -17.16
C GLY A 325 32.13 14.47 -17.47
N SER A 326 32.57 14.59 -18.72
CA SER A 326 33.33 15.75 -19.20
C SER A 326 32.44 16.98 -19.38
N TYR A 327 32.93 18.15 -18.95
CA TYR A 327 32.28 19.44 -19.22
C TYR A 327 33.20 20.40 -19.99
N THR A 328 32.57 21.30 -20.74
CA THR A 328 33.21 22.52 -21.26
C THR A 328 32.44 23.72 -20.70
N MET A 329 33.11 24.57 -19.92
CA MET A 329 32.54 25.82 -19.39
C MET A 329 33.21 27.00 -20.08
N ASN A 330 32.43 27.82 -20.78
CA ASN A 330 32.90 29.06 -21.36
C ASN A 330 32.55 30.21 -20.44
N VAL A 331 33.52 31.07 -20.16
CA VAL A 331 33.39 32.21 -19.28
C VAL A 331 33.89 33.46 -19.98
N ILE A 332 33.05 34.49 -20.03
CA ILE A 332 33.41 35.82 -20.54
C ILE A 332 32.91 36.87 -19.57
N SER A 333 33.69 37.93 -19.41
CA SER A 333 33.24 39.11 -18.70
C SER A 333 33.28 40.34 -19.59
N GLU A 334 32.35 41.25 -19.37
CA GLU A 334 32.26 42.54 -20.05
C GLU A 334 32.14 43.66 -19.00
N ASN A 335 32.49 44.89 -19.39
CA ASN A 335 32.23 46.04 -18.53
C ASN A 335 30.72 46.22 -18.36
N CYS A 336 30.28 46.53 -17.14
CA CYS A 336 28.88 46.88 -16.90
C CYS A 336 28.45 48.08 -17.75
N PRO A 337 27.21 48.08 -18.27
CA PRO A 337 26.56 49.30 -18.71
C PRO A 337 26.51 50.32 -17.56
N PRO A 338 26.52 51.64 -17.84
CA PRO A 338 26.37 52.65 -16.80
C PRO A 338 25.00 52.50 -16.12
N ALA A 339 24.97 52.69 -14.79
CA ALA A 339 23.73 52.65 -14.02
C ALA A 339 22.74 53.73 -14.51
N PRO A 340 21.45 53.39 -14.65
CA PRO A 340 20.39 54.36 -14.93
C PRO A 340 20.34 55.49 -13.88
N ALA A 341 19.80 56.65 -14.24
CA ALA A 341 19.70 57.77 -13.30
C ALA A 341 18.76 57.49 -12.11
N ASN A 342 17.81 56.57 -12.28
CA ASN A 342 16.83 56.16 -11.30
C ASN A 342 17.16 54.79 -10.68
N ASP A 343 18.44 54.44 -10.62
CA ASP A 343 18.94 53.18 -10.08
C ASP A 343 18.65 53.04 -8.59
N ASN A 344 18.98 54.05 -7.78
CA ASN A 344 18.64 54.05 -6.36
C ASN A 344 17.35 54.81 -6.11
N CYS A 345 16.50 54.26 -5.22
CA CYS A 345 15.26 54.92 -4.81
C CYS A 345 15.46 56.37 -4.32
N VAL A 346 16.55 56.65 -3.60
CA VAL A 346 16.85 57.97 -3.03
C VAL A 346 17.20 59.02 -4.08
N ASP A 347 17.57 58.59 -5.30
CA ASP A 347 17.97 59.47 -6.40
C ASP A 347 16.75 59.91 -7.24
N VAL A 348 15.58 59.31 -7.01
CA VAL A 348 14.36 59.58 -7.78
C VAL A 348 13.58 60.76 -7.22
N ALA A 349 13.34 61.76 -8.06
CA ALA A 349 12.48 62.89 -7.73
C ALA A 349 10.99 62.53 -7.96
N PRO A 350 10.11 62.68 -6.95
CA PRO A 350 8.69 62.38 -7.11
C PRO A 350 7.97 63.30 -8.12
N THR A 351 7.18 62.70 -9.00
CA THR A 351 6.28 63.41 -9.91
C THR A 351 4.92 63.59 -9.26
N GLN A 352 4.49 64.84 -9.06
CA GLN A 352 3.17 65.13 -8.51
C GLN A 352 2.07 64.78 -9.52
N LEU A 353 1.13 63.91 -9.12
CA LEU A 353 -0.01 63.51 -9.94
C LEU A 353 -1.16 64.51 -9.77
N THR A 354 -1.91 64.74 -10.84
CA THR A 354 -3.21 65.41 -10.80
C THR A 354 -4.28 64.35 -11.04
N ASN A 355 -5.29 64.29 -10.16
CA ASN A 355 -6.32 63.25 -10.27
C ASN A 355 -7.02 63.27 -11.62
N GLY A 356 -7.18 62.09 -12.22
CA GLY A 356 -7.73 61.90 -13.57
C GLY A 356 -6.75 62.19 -14.72
N ILE A 357 -5.49 62.57 -14.43
CA ILE A 357 -4.45 62.81 -15.44
C ILE A 357 -3.29 61.85 -15.21
N SER A 358 -3.00 61.03 -16.20
CA SER A 358 -1.89 60.07 -16.14
C SER A 358 -0.52 60.74 -16.33
N ALA A 359 0.49 60.27 -15.60
CA ALA A 359 1.90 60.55 -15.86
C ALA A 359 2.54 59.34 -16.55
N SER A 360 3.44 59.57 -17.50
CA SER A 360 4.17 58.50 -18.19
C SER A 360 5.65 58.56 -17.85
N PHE A 361 6.24 57.40 -17.61
CA PHE A 361 7.65 57.20 -17.34
C PHE A 361 8.22 56.21 -18.35
N SER A 362 9.48 56.40 -18.69
CA SER A 362 10.22 55.51 -19.57
C SER A 362 11.66 55.44 -19.09
N GLY A 363 12.22 54.25 -19.04
CA GLY A 363 13.59 54.03 -18.60
C GLY A 363 14.08 52.65 -19.00
N THR A 364 15.20 52.24 -18.42
CA THR A 364 15.82 50.95 -18.70
C THR A 364 16.25 50.27 -17.42
N THR A 365 16.07 48.96 -17.36
CA THR A 365 16.62 48.12 -16.28
C THR A 365 18.05 47.66 -16.59
N VAL A 366 18.57 47.99 -17.79
CA VAL A 366 19.94 47.66 -18.20
C VAL A 366 20.95 48.50 -17.42
N GLY A 367 21.92 47.84 -16.79
CA GLY A 367 22.93 48.51 -15.95
C GLY A 367 22.46 48.83 -14.53
N ALA A 368 21.20 48.53 -14.19
CA ALA A 368 20.68 48.78 -12.85
C ALA A 368 21.39 47.90 -11.81
N THR A 369 21.76 48.50 -10.68
CA THR A 369 22.46 47.85 -9.57
C THR A 369 21.46 47.53 -8.45
N ALA A 370 21.73 46.48 -7.69
CA ALA A 370 20.99 46.20 -6.46
C ALA A 370 21.90 46.54 -5.29
N ASN A 371 21.57 47.57 -4.51
CA ASN A 371 22.29 47.84 -3.27
C ASN A 371 21.83 46.87 -2.16
N PRO A 372 22.55 46.76 -1.03
CA PRO A 372 22.19 45.82 0.04
C PRO A 372 20.78 46.04 0.61
N ALA A 373 20.28 47.28 0.63
CA ALA A 373 18.92 47.57 1.10
C ALA A 373 17.87 47.08 0.10
N GLU A 374 18.13 47.21 -1.20
CA GLU A 374 17.29 46.69 -2.28
C GLU A 374 17.34 45.18 -2.39
N THR A 375 18.47 44.56 -2.04
CA THR A 375 18.61 43.10 -2.01
C THR A 375 17.63 42.46 -1.03
N VAL A 376 17.34 43.12 0.09
CA VAL A 376 16.32 42.70 1.08
C VAL A 376 14.89 42.85 0.53
N ILE A 377 14.70 43.66 -0.53
CA ILE A 377 13.41 44.04 -1.07
C ILE A 377 13.06 43.24 -2.33
N ALA A 378 13.97 43.18 -3.30
CA ALA A 378 13.78 42.58 -4.62
C ALA A 378 14.61 41.31 -4.83
N GLY A 379 15.37 40.87 -3.82
CA GLY A 379 16.43 39.86 -4.00
C GLY A 379 17.62 40.44 -4.75
N ASN A 380 18.53 39.59 -5.21
CA ASN A 380 19.70 40.02 -6.00
C ASN A 380 19.30 40.38 -7.46
N ARG A 381 18.25 41.17 -7.66
CA ARG A 381 17.67 41.54 -8.96
C ARG A 381 17.93 43.00 -9.28
N PRO A 382 18.25 43.34 -10.54
CA PRO A 382 18.29 44.73 -10.97
C PRO A 382 16.90 45.37 -10.81
N VAL A 383 16.86 46.49 -10.09
CA VAL A 383 15.65 47.28 -9.84
C VAL A 383 15.96 48.73 -10.18
N VAL A 384 15.00 49.40 -10.79
CA VAL A 384 15.00 50.87 -10.91
C VAL A 384 13.72 51.40 -10.30
N TRP A 385 13.72 52.67 -9.94
CA TRP A 385 12.62 53.26 -9.18
C TRP A 385 11.95 54.38 -9.95
N GLU A 386 10.64 54.50 -9.78
CA GLU A 386 9.88 55.70 -10.11
C GLU A 386 9.21 56.22 -8.84
N ALA A 387 8.85 57.50 -8.81
CA ALA A 387 8.20 58.07 -7.64
C ALA A 387 7.08 59.03 -8.05
N VAL A 388 5.96 58.96 -7.32
CA VAL A 388 4.79 59.80 -7.52
C VAL A 388 4.32 60.42 -6.21
N THR A 389 3.78 61.64 -6.27
CA THR A 389 3.12 62.28 -5.12
C THR A 389 1.63 62.43 -5.40
N ILE A 390 0.81 61.87 -4.53
CA ILE A 390 -0.65 61.93 -4.56
C ILE A 390 -1.13 62.98 -3.54
N THR A 391 -2.10 63.82 -3.92
CA THR A 391 -2.59 64.92 -3.08
C THR A 391 -3.99 64.72 -2.51
N GLY A 392 -4.83 63.84 -3.08
CA GLY A 392 -6.17 63.58 -2.56
C GLY A 392 -6.12 62.83 -1.23
N GLU A 393 -7.14 62.99 -0.38
CA GLU A 393 -7.21 62.29 0.91
C GLU A 393 -7.41 60.77 0.76
N CYS A 394 -8.04 60.33 -0.33
CA CYS A 394 -8.20 58.93 -0.72
C CYS A 394 -8.13 58.82 -2.24
N ASN A 395 -7.25 57.97 -2.76
CA ASN A 395 -7.10 57.78 -4.21
C ASN A 395 -6.95 56.31 -4.58
N THR A 396 -7.41 55.99 -5.78
CA THR A 396 -7.04 54.77 -6.50
C THR A 396 -5.82 55.10 -7.37
N LEU A 397 -4.72 54.38 -7.17
CA LEU A 397 -3.53 54.48 -8.01
C LEU A 397 -3.49 53.28 -8.95
N SER A 398 -3.39 53.52 -10.25
CA SER A 398 -3.13 52.49 -11.26
C SER A 398 -1.74 52.68 -11.86
N VAL A 399 -1.01 51.58 -12.01
CA VAL A 399 0.30 51.53 -12.67
C VAL A 399 0.21 50.52 -13.81
N SER A 400 0.29 51.01 -15.04
CA SER A 400 0.16 50.23 -16.25
C SER A 400 1.46 50.16 -17.03
N TYR A 401 1.90 48.96 -17.38
CA TYR A 401 3.10 48.72 -18.19
C TYR A 401 2.79 48.52 -19.69
N CYS A 402 1.59 48.90 -20.15
CA CYS A 402 1.23 48.84 -21.58
C CYS A 402 2.27 49.57 -22.44
N GLY A 403 2.63 48.98 -23.59
CA GLY A 403 3.63 49.53 -24.51
C GLY A 403 5.08 49.22 -24.13
N THR A 404 5.34 48.57 -22.99
CA THR A 404 6.66 48.01 -22.68
C THR A 404 7.04 46.98 -23.76
N PRO A 405 8.27 47.03 -24.34
CA PRO A 405 8.71 46.09 -25.35
C PRO A 405 8.45 44.63 -24.96
N ALA A 406 8.02 43.80 -25.93
CA ALA A 406 7.73 42.38 -25.68
C ALA A 406 8.92 41.62 -25.09
N SER A 407 10.15 42.03 -25.41
CA SER A 407 11.40 41.48 -24.88
C SER A 407 11.67 41.80 -23.41
N THR A 408 10.97 42.78 -22.83
CA THR A 408 11.09 43.17 -21.43
C THR A 408 9.85 42.70 -20.67
N ASN A 409 10.02 41.75 -19.77
CA ASN A 409 8.96 41.33 -18.85
C ASN A 409 9.19 41.97 -17.50
N VAL A 410 8.29 42.88 -17.11
CA VAL A 410 8.23 43.47 -15.78
C VAL A 410 7.39 42.52 -14.90
N GLY A 411 7.91 42.16 -13.73
CA GLY A 411 7.45 41.05 -12.90
C GLY A 411 6.21 41.29 -12.06
N MET A 412 5.67 40.20 -11.52
CA MET A 412 4.42 40.14 -10.72
C MET A 412 4.57 40.54 -9.24
N ASN A 413 5.75 40.97 -8.78
CA ASN A 413 5.95 41.37 -7.37
C ASN A 413 5.91 42.89 -7.22
N SER A 414 4.71 43.44 -7.35
CA SER A 414 4.51 44.88 -7.50
C SER A 414 3.90 45.45 -6.23
N PHE A 415 4.76 45.93 -5.35
CA PHE A 415 4.38 46.74 -4.19
C PHE A 415 4.80 48.19 -4.44
N ILE A 416 4.17 49.12 -3.73
CA ILE A 416 4.67 50.48 -3.56
C ILE A 416 5.09 50.71 -2.12
N THR A 417 5.86 51.75 -1.88
CA THR A 417 6.29 52.12 -0.52
C THR A 417 6.40 53.63 -0.36
N GLN A 418 6.26 54.11 0.88
CA GLN A 418 6.46 55.53 1.21
C GLN A 418 7.90 55.85 1.62
N SER A 419 8.79 54.85 1.70
CA SER A 419 10.20 55.03 2.06
C SER A 419 11.12 54.21 1.15
N CYS A 420 12.38 54.63 1.00
CA CYS A 420 13.36 53.90 0.20
C CYS A 420 14.01 52.71 0.91
N SER A 421 13.58 52.37 2.12
CA SER A 421 14.08 51.21 2.86
C SER A 421 12.97 50.61 3.73
N PRO A 422 11.86 50.13 3.12
CA PRO A 422 10.74 49.59 3.87
C PRO A 422 11.06 48.24 4.50
N THR A 423 10.66 48.09 5.76
CA THR A 423 10.46 46.79 6.38
C THR A 423 9.37 46.01 5.63
N ALA A 424 9.27 44.70 5.82
CA ALA A 424 8.30 43.86 5.12
C ALA A 424 6.84 44.33 5.31
N GLY A 425 6.50 44.90 6.48
CA GLY A 425 5.17 45.42 6.79
C GLY A 425 4.88 46.82 6.23
N GLU A 426 5.89 47.55 5.75
CA GLU A 426 5.74 48.88 5.13
C GLU A 426 5.58 48.81 3.61
N ARG A 427 5.58 47.60 3.04
CA ARG A 427 5.36 47.35 1.61
C ARG A 427 3.87 47.23 1.36
N MET A 428 3.33 48.08 0.49
CA MET A 428 1.93 48.05 0.09
C MET A 428 1.80 47.30 -1.23
N TYR A 429 1.38 46.04 -1.18
CA TYR A 429 1.16 45.23 -2.38
C TYR A 429 -0.08 45.71 -3.13
N SER A 430 -0.07 45.56 -4.46
CA SER A 430 -1.24 45.86 -5.27
C SER A 430 -2.46 45.12 -4.75
N ASN A 431 -3.61 45.80 -4.77
CA ASN A 431 -4.89 45.14 -4.64
C ASN A 431 -5.06 44.26 -5.88
N THR A 432 -5.40 44.78 -7.06
CA THR A 432 -5.61 43.97 -8.28
C THR A 432 -4.44 43.95 -9.23
N THR A 433 -4.42 42.91 -10.06
CA THR A 433 -3.61 42.79 -11.27
C THR A 433 -4.52 42.49 -12.46
N ASP A 434 -4.28 43.12 -13.60
CA ASP A 434 -5.06 42.95 -14.82
C ASP A 434 -4.12 42.85 -16.03
N PHE A 435 -4.29 41.78 -16.83
CA PHE A 435 -3.55 41.55 -18.07
C PHE A 435 -4.39 41.86 -19.33
N SER A 436 -5.66 42.22 -19.15
CA SER A 436 -6.62 42.46 -20.22
C SER A 436 -6.75 43.94 -20.61
N SER A 437 -6.43 44.86 -19.70
CA SER A 437 -6.44 46.31 -20.00
C SER A 437 -5.42 46.73 -21.05
N CYS A 438 -4.34 45.98 -21.22
CA CYS A 438 -3.37 46.23 -22.28
C CYS A 438 -3.63 45.33 -23.50
N GLU A 439 -3.80 45.95 -24.68
CA GLU A 439 -3.96 45.20 -25.94
C GLU A 439 -2.75 44.30 -26.29
N ASP A 440 -1.57 44.60 -25.71
CA ASP A 440 -0.34 43.83 -25.84
C ASP A 440 -0.13 42.76 -24.74
N GLY A 441 -1.14 42.56 -23.88
CA GLY A 441 -1.13 41.56 -22.80
C GLY A 441 -0.22 41.92 -21.63
N LYS A 442 0.26 43.17 -21.54
CA LYS A 442 1.09 43.63 -20.42
C LYS A 442 0.24 43.93 -19.17
N LEU A 443 0.93 44.00 -18.05
CA LEU A 443 0.36 44.09 -16.71
C LEU A 443 -0.08 45.51 -16.34
N THR A 444 -1.28 45.63 -15.77
CA THR A 444 -1.76 46.79 -15.03
C THR A 444 -2.04 46.41 -13.57
N LEU A 445 -1.67 47.27 -12.65
CA LEU A 445 -1.75 47.06 -11.20
C LEU A 445 -2.55 48.17 -10.56
N TYR A 446 -3.32 47.87 -9.52
CA TYR A 446 -4.11 48.87 -8.81
C TYR A 446 -3.91 48.81 -7.30
N TRP A 447 -3.88 49.99 -6.69
CA TRP A 447 -3.94 50.20 -5.24
C TRP A 447 -5.14 51.07 -4.94
N TYR A 448 -5.99 50.59 -4.03
CA TYR A 448 -7.19 51.29 -3.60
C TYR A 448 -6.94 51.97 -2.25
N ASN A 449 -7.69 53.03 -1.99
CA ASN A 449 -7.72 53.73 -0.70
C ASN A 449 -6.35 54.27 -0.23
N LEU A 450 -5.52 54.75 -1.16
CA LEU A 450 -4.23 55.35 -0.82
C LEU A 450 -4.40 56.77 -0.27
N PRO A 451 -3.83 57.07 0.91
CA PRO A 451 -3.82 58.43 1.43
C PRO A 451 -2.90 59.35 0.62
N ALA A 452 -3.05 60.66 0.82
CA ALA A 452 -2.10 61.65 0.30
C ALA A 452 -0.68 61.32 0.77
N GLY A 453 0.28 61.32 -0.14
CA GLY A 453 1.63 60.87 0.17
C GLY A 453 2.52 60.74 -1.06
N THR A 454 3.80 60.50 -0.80
CA THR A 454 4.76 60.15 -1.85
C THR A 454 4.96 58.64 -1.85
N TYR A 455 4.85 58.03 -3.01
CA TYR A 455 4.96 56.60 -3.22
C TYR A 455 6.08 56.31 -4.23
N TYR A 456 7.00 55.45 -3.83
CA TYR A 456 8.07 54.91 -4.65
C TYR A 456 7.62 53.56 -5.22
N ILE A 457 7.81 53.42 -6.52
CA ILE A 457 7.36 52.30 -7.34
C ILE A 457 8.61 51.61 -7.89
N PRO A 458 8.94 50.38 -7.43
CA PRO A 458 10.03 49.61 -7.99
C PRO A 458 9.59 48.98 -9.32
N VAL A 459 10.45 49.11 -10.34
CA VAL A 459 10.31 48.44 -11.63
C VAL A 459 11.28 47.26 -11.63
N ILE A 460 10.73 46.06 -11.48
CA ILE A 460 11.48 44.81 -11.31
C ILE A 460 11.18 43.89 -12.49
N THR A 461 12.16 43.18 -13.02
CA THR A 461 11.94 42.19 -14.10
C THR A 461 11.32 40.89 -13.57
N ASP A 462 10.60 40.18 -14.46
CA ASP A 462 9.83 38.98 -14.12
C ASP A 462 10.69 37.78 -13.69
N LEU A 463 10.12 36.98 -12.78
CA LEU A 463 10.63 35.74 -12.22
C LEU A 463 10.95 34.69 -13.29
N SER A 464 10.14 34.63 -14.35
CA SER A 464 10.22 33.55 -15.34
C SER A 464 11.23 33.80 -16.46
N SER A 465 11.56 35.06 -16.73
CA SER A 465 12.32 35.45 -17.93
C SER A 465 13.54 36.33 -17.64
N SER A 466 13.54 37.11 -16.55
CA SER A 466 14.67 37.93 -16.08
C SER A 466 15.35 38.79 -17.16
N THR A 467 14.60 39.15 -18.21
CA THR A 467 15.10 39.91 -19.36
C THR A 467 15.16 41.39 -19.00
N LEU A 468 16.38 41.91 -18.83
CA LEU A 468 16.62 43.35 -18.70
C LEU A 468 16.33 44.06 -20.03
N GLY A 469 15.82 45.27 -19.94
CA GLY A 469 15.49 46.07 -21.11
C GLY A 469 14.80 47.39 -20.78
N GLU A 470 14.43 48.10 -21.84
CA GLU A 470 13.62 49.32 -21.76
C GLU A 470 12.22 48.98 -21.22
N TYR A 471 11.64 49.88 -20.43
CA TYR A 471 10.26 49.83 -19.98
C TYR A 471 9.54 51.15 -20.27
N THR A 472 8.22 51.07 -20.37
CA THR A 472 7.34 52.24 -20.35
C THR A 472 6.23 51.96 -19.35
N MET A 473 5.96 52.92 -18.49
CA MET A 473 4.87 52.81 -17.52
C MET A 473 4.05 54.08 -17.45
N THR A 474 2.75 53.90 -17.28
CA THR A 474 1.79 55.00 -17.09
C THR A 474 1.18 54.86 -15.71
N VAL A 475 1.21 55.95 -14.94
CA VAL A 475 0.68 56.00 -13.58
C VAL A 475 -0.46 57.01 -13.53
N LEU A 476 -1.62 56.57 -13.06
CA LEU A 476 -2.81 57.41 -12.93
C LEU A 476 -3.34 57.32 -11.51
N SER A 477 -3.59 58.49 -10.91
CA SER A 477 -4.31 58.62 -9.65
C SER A 477 -5.71 59.13 -9.93
N GLU A 478 -6.71 58.55 -9.29
CA GLU A 478 -8.12 58.98 -9.34
C GLU A 478 -8.67 59.08 -7.93
N ASP A 479 -9.64 59.97 -7.70
CA ASP A 479 -10.33 60.04 -6.42
C ASP A 479 -11.02 58.69 -6.14
N CYS A 480 -10.99 58.24 -4.87
CA CYS A 480 -11.73 57.05 -4.47
C CYS A 480 -13.22 57.18 -4.83
N PRO A 481 -13.87 56.09 -5.29
CA PRO A 481 -15.32 56.05 -5.35
C PRO A 481 -15.91 56.38 -3.98
N THR A 482 -17.09 57.00 -3.94
CA THR A 482 -17.78 57.26 -2.67
C THR A 482 -18.12 55.94 -1.99
N ALA A 483 -17.75 55.80 -0.72
CA ALA A 483 -18.08 54.62 0.07
C ALA A 483 -19.59 54.33 0.02
N PRO A 484 -20.00 53.07 -0.16
CA PRO A 484 -21.40 52.70 -0.18
C PRO A 484 -22.04 52.90 1.20
N ALA A 485 -23.37 53.00 1.26
CA ALA A 485 -24.07 53.28 2.53
C ALA A 485 -23.87 52.18 3.58
N ASN A 486 -23.50 50.98 3.16
CA ASN A 486 -23.27 49.81 3.98
C ASN A 486 -21.77 49.47 4.14
N ASP A 487 -20.92 50.47 3.95
CA ASP A 487 -19.47 50.35 4.12
C ASP A 487 -19.09 50.02 5.57
N ASN A 488 -19.70 50.72 6.52
CA ASN A 488 -19.50 50.49 7.94
C ASN A 488 -20.61 49.59 8.48
N CYS A 489 -20.25 48.51 9.16
CA CYS A 489 -21.22 47.61 9.77
C CYS A 489 -22.20 48.33 10.72
N GLU A 490 -21.72 49.31 11.49
CA GLU A 490 -22.56 50.06 12.45
C GLU A 490 -23.63 50.92 11.77
N ASP A 491 -23.44 51.25 10.49
CA ASP A 491 -24.35 52.06 9.70
C ASP A 491 -25.41 51.20 8.97
N VAL A 492 -25.28 49.87 8.98
CA VAL A 492 -26.22 48.95 8.35
C VAL A 492 -27.49 48.82 9.19
N ILE A 493 -28.64 49.03 8.55
CA ILE A 493 -29.95 48.80 9.17
C ILE A 493 -30.36 47.35 8.92
N PRO A 494 -30.53 46.51 9.96
CA PRO A 494 -30.92 45.12 9.78
C PRO A 494 -32.30 44.98 9.16
N THR A 495 -32.41 44.11 8.17
CA THR A 495 -33.69 43.74 7.55
C THR A 495 -34.32 42.57 8.32
N GLU A 496 -35.50 42.78 8.88
CA GLU A 496 -36.26 41.70 9.54
C GLU A 496 -36.73 40.67 8.51
N LEU A 497 -36.36 39.40 8.70
CA LEU A 497 -36.80 38.31 7.84
C LEU A 497 -38.09 37.70 8.38
N ILE A 498 -39.06 37.52 7.47
CA ILE A 498 -40.27 36.72 7.74
C ILE A 498 -40.00 35.30 7.26
N ASN A 499 -40.20 34.31 8.13
CA ASN A 499 -39.90 32.93 7.80
C ASN A 499 -40.66 32.46 6.55
N GLY A 500 -39.94 31.83 5.63
CA GLY A 500 -40.42 31.36 4.33
C GLY A 500 -40.54 32.44 3.24
N ILE A 501 -40.18 33.70 3.51
CA ILE A 501 -40.21 34.79 2.51
C ILE A 501 -38.77 35.24 2.18
N PRO A 502 -38.27 35.01 0.96
CA PRO A 502 -36.94 35.43 0.58
C PRO A 502 -36.84 36.96 0.40
N VAL A 503 -35.68 37.50 0.72
CA VAL A 503 -35.30 38.91 0.54
C VAL A 503 -34.04 38.96 -0.32
N THR A 504 -34.03 39.82 -1.34
CA THR A 504 -32.86 40.04 -2.19
C THR A 504 -32.14 41.32 -1.79
N PHE A 505 -30.84 41.23 -1.55
CA PHE A 505 -29.94 42.35 -1.37
C PHE A 505 -29.16 42.60 -2.66
N ASN A 506 -29.03 43.87 -3.04
CA ASN A 506 -28.18 44.31 -4.14
C ASN A 506 -27.30 45.44 -3.61
N GLY A 507 -26.00 45.35 -3.84
CA GLY A 507 -25.03 46.35 -3.40
C GLY A 507 -23.76 46.31 -4.23
N THR A 508 -22.77 47.09 -3.81
CA THR A 508 -21.49 47.19 -4.50
C THR A 508 -20.35 47.19 -3.49
N THR A 509 -19.26 46.51 -3.82
CA THR A 509 -18.00 46.57 -3.05
C THR A 509 -17.15 47.79 -3.45
N LEU A 510 -17.54 48.50 -4.52
CA LEU A 510 -16.81 49.65 -5.03
C LEU A 510 -16.83 50.82 -4.02
N GLY A 511 -15.65 51.31 -3.65
CA GLY A 511 -15.51 52.35 -2.62
C GLY A 511 -15.52 51.80 -1.19
N GLY A 512 -15.64 50.48 -1.02
CA GLY A 512 -15.57 49.83 0.28
C GLY A 512 -14.25 50.09 1.01
N THR A 513 -14.33 50.29 2.32
CA THR A 513 -13.23 50.51 3.24
C THR A 513 -13.24 49.46 4.35
N SER A 514 -12.24 49.52 5.23
CA SER A 514 -12.20 48.67 6.42
C SER A 514 -11.34 49.32 7.48
N ASN A 515 -11.78 49.20 8.71
CA ASN A 515 -10.98 49.58 9.86
C ASN A 515 -9.85 48.54 10.09
N PRO A 516 -8.84 48.84 10.93
CA PRO A 516 -7.71 47.94 11.16
C PRO A 516 -8.10 46.55 11.67
N HIS A 517 -9.21 46.44 12.40
CA HIS A 517 -9.69 45.16 12.90
C HIS A 517 -10.29 44.32 11.75
N GLU A 518 -11.14 44.90 10.92
CA GLU A 518 -11.70 44.22 9.74
C GLU A 518 -10.61 43.78 8.76
N ILE A 519 -9.60 44.63 8.53
CA ILE A 519 -8.41 44.25 7.74
C ILE A 519 -7.67 43.07 8.39
N SER A 520 -7.57 43.02 9.72
CA SER A 520 -6.93 41.88 10.39
C SER A 520 -7.71 40.56 10.26
N VAL A 521 -9.03 40.64 10.08
CA VAL A 521 -9.92 39.48 9.99
C VAL A 521 -10.07 39.00 8.53
N PHE A 522 -10.32 39.92 7.60
CA PHE A 522 -10.64 39.61 6.20
C PHE A 522 -9.48 39.87 5.24
N GLY A 523 -8.44 40.59 5.66
CA GLY A 523 -7.29 40.94 4.84
C GLY A 523 -7.58 41.94 3.71
N LYS A 524 -8.83 42.36 3.54
CA LYS A 524 -9.34 43.17 2.42
C LYS A 524 -10.50 44.06 2.87
N PRO A 525 -10.85 45.12 2.11
CA PRO A 525 -12.07 45.89 2.34
C PRO A 525 -13.31 45.00 2.34
N VAL A 526 -14.27 45.33 3.20
CA VAL A 526 -15.53 44.60 3.39
C VAL A 526 -16.67 45.60 3.43
N VAL A 527 -17.79 45.24 2.80
CA VAL A 527 -19.07 45.93 3.01
C VAL A 527 -20.03 44.96 3.71
N TRP A 528 -21.05 45.48 4.36
CA TRP A 528 -21.86 44.70 5.30
C TRP A 528 -23.33 44.67 4.90
N GLU A 529 -23.99 43.56 5.18
CA GLU A 529 -25.46 43.46 5.15
C GLU A 529 -25.92 42.90 6.49
N ALA A 530 -27.17 43.14 6.88
CA ALA A 530 -27.66 42.65 8.16
C ALA A 530 -29.11 42.18 8.09
N VAL A 531 -29.40 41.11 8.81
CA VAL A 531 -30.72 40.50 8.93
C VAL A 531 -31.11 40.30 10.39
N THR A 532 -32.39 40.43 10.70
CA THR A 532 -32.94 40.11 12.02
C THR A 532 -33.85 38.89 11.91
N LEU A 533 -33.52 37.84 12.67
CA LEU A 533 -34.29 36.61 12.77
C LEU A 533 -35.21 36.69 13.99
N THR A 534 -36.49 36.33 13.83
CA THR A 534 -37.52 36.51 14.85
C THR A 534 -38.02 35.20 15.48
N GLY A 535 -37.82 34.06 14.81
CA GLY A 535 -38.18 32.75 15.35
C GLY A 535 -37.28 32.36 16.53
N SER A 536 -37.79 31.54 17.45
CA SER A 536 -36.98 31.02 18.57
C SER A 536 -35.81 30.14 18.10
N CYS A 537 -35.92 29.58 16.89
CA CYS A 537 -34.89 28.84 16.17
C CYS A 537 -35.14 29.04 14.67
N ASN A 538 -34.09 29.35 13.91
CA ASN A 538 -34.17 29.66 12.49
C ASN A 538 -33.06 28.95 11.70
N ASN A 539 -33.40 28.43 10.52
CA ASN A 539 -32.44 28.03 9.51
C ASN A 539 -32.31 29.16 8.48
N LEU A 540 -31.12 29.76 8.40
CA LEU A 540 -30.83 30.85 7.47
C LEU A 540 -30.12 30.29 6.24
N THR A 541 -30.65 30.60 5.06
CA THR A 541 -30.04 30.26 3.78
C THR A 541 -29.65 31.56 3.07
N ILE A 542 -28.37 31.65 2.67
CA ILE A 542 -27.83 32.76 1.89
C ILE A 542 -27.37 32.21 0.54
N ASP A 543 -27.96 32.72 -0.52
CA ASP A 543 -27.68 32.35 -1.90
C ASP A 543 -26.99 33.50 -2.64
N PHE A 544 -25.74 33.27 -3.08
CA PHE A 544 -24.95 34.24 -3.83
C PHE A 544 -25.08 34.07 -5.35
N CYS A 545 -26.02 33.25 -5.84
CA CYS A 545 -26.26 33.10 -7.27
C CYS A 545 -26.57 34.45 -7.93
N GLY A 546 -25.79 34.81 -8.96
CA GLY A 546 -25.87 36.09 -9.66
C GLY A 546 -24.76 37.07 -9.32
N THR A 547 -23.93 36.77 -8.31
CA THR A 547 -22.67 37.48 -8.05
C THR A 547 -21.51 36.80 -8.76
N ASP A 548 -20.54 37.59 -9.24
CA ASP A 548 -19.29 37.06 -9.80
C ASP A 548 -18.43 36.44 -8.68
N SER A 549 -17.93 35.22 -8.86
CA SER A 549 -17.06 34.51 -7.90
C SER A 549 -15.76 35.22 -7.60
N GLU A 550 -15.34 36.11 -8.49
CA GLU A 550 -14.19 36.98 -8.26
C GLU A 550 -14.52 38.17 -7.35
N ILE A 551 -15.79 38.44 -7.00
CA ILE A 551 -16.15 39.57 -6.12
C ILE A 551 -16.28 39.12 -4.65
N VAL A 552 -16.78 37.92 -4.36
CA VAL A 552 -17.06 37.50 -2.96
C VAL A 552 -16.10 36.41 -2.51
N ASN A 553 -15.41 36.66 -1.40
CA ASN A 553 -14.43 35.72 -0.84
C ASN A 553 -15.12 34.49 -0.23
N TYR A 554 -14.67 33.30 -0.63
CA TYR A 554 -15.20 32.02 -0.15
C TYR A 554 -15.18 31.87 1.37
N TRP A 555 -14.16 32.39 2.05
CA TRP A 555 -14.06 32.28 3.50
C TRP A 555 -14.97 33.27 4.25
N SER A 556 -15.31 34.42 3.64
CA SER A 556 -16.22 35.38 4.26
C SER A 556 -17.68 34.95 4.13
N MET A 557 -18.09 34.36 3.01
CA MET A 557 -19.48 33.90 2.81
C MET A 557 -19.90 32.79 3.78
N LEU A 558 -18.94 32.03 4.32
CA LEU A 558 -19.20 30.97 5.27
C LEU A 558 -19.57 31.48 6.66
N LYS A 559 -19.54 32.80 6.92
CA LYS A 559 -19.68 33.34 8.27
C LYS A 559 -20.77 34.40 8.35
N VAL A 560 -21.55 34.32 9.43
CA VAL A 560 -22.41 35.41 9.91
C VAL A 560 -22.01 35.80 11.32
N TYR A 561 -21.95 37.11 11.59
CA TYR A 561 -21.48 37.67 12.85
C TYR A 561 -22.64 38.09 13.75
N LEU A 562 -22.51 37.79 15.05
CA LEU A 562 -23.57 37.91 16.06
C LEU A 562 -23.49 39.23 16.83
N ASP A 563 -24.64 39.89 17.02
CA ASP A 563 -24.93 40.95 18.01
C ASP A 563 -24.01 42.19 18.05
N SER A 564 -22.95 42.24 17.25
CA SER A 564 -22.04 43.37 17.17
C SER A 564 -21.17 43.37 15.91
N CYS A 565 -20.83 44.57 15.47
CA CYS A 565 -19.91 44.85 14.38
C CYS A 565 -18.44 44.61 14.69
N SER A 566 -18.15 43.95 15.81
CA SER A 566 -16.79 43.67 16.24
C SER A 566 -16.13 42.55 15.45
N ALA A 567 -16.86 41.81 14.60
CA ALA A 567 -16.34 40.67 13.86
C ALA A 567 -15.63 39.60 14.73
N THR A 568 -15.96 39.49 16.02
CA THR A 568 -15.30 38.55 16.94
C THR A 568 -16.07 37.25 17.17
N THR A 569 -17.40 37.30 17.10
CA THR A 569 -18.28 36.16 17.38
C THR A 569 -19.08 35.85 16.13
N TYR A 570 -18.94 34.63 15.61
CA TYR A 570 -19.58 34.21 14.37
C TYR A 570 -20.08 32.78 14.44
N THR A 571 -21.07 32.49 13.59
CA THR A 571 -21.49 31.13 13.25
C THR A 571 -20.99 30.80 11.85
N THR A 572 -20.54 29.56 11.64
CA THR A 572 -20.09 29.07 10.33
C THR A 572 -21.20 28.27 9.67
N GLY A 573 -21.48 28.55 8.40
CA GLY A 573 -22.47 27.84 7.60
C GLY A 573 -21.83 26.75 6.74
N ILE A 574 -22.67 25.88 6.19
CA ILE A 574 -22.29 24.80 5.29
C ILE A 574 -22.55 25.27 3.85
N ALA A 575 -21.51 25.33 3.03
CA ALA A 575 -21.63 25.72 1.63
C ALA A 575 -21.94 24.52 0.73
N ASN A 576 -22.85 24.74 -0.22
CA ASN A 576 -23.04 23.92 -1.40
C ASN A 576 -22.64 24.75 -2.63
N ASN A 577 -21.40 24.57 -3.10
CA ASN A 577 -20.81 25.30 -4.24
C ASN A 577 -21.29 24.81 -5.61
N THR A 578 -22.22 23.85 -5.66
CA THR A 578 -22.81 23.33 -6.91
C THR A 578 -24.22 23.84 -7.18
N SER A 579 -24.78 24.67 -6.31
CA SER A 579 -26.18 25.09 -6.37
C SER A 579 -26.48 26.17 -7.43
N CYS A 580 -25.48 26.91 -7.91
CA CYS A 580 -25.66 27.93 -8.95
C CYS A 580 -25.41 27.36 -10.35
N GLU A 581 -26.36 27.53 -11.27
CA GLU A 581 -26.14 27.20 -12.69
C GLU A 581 -25.26 28.28 -13.36
N GLY A 582 -24.02 27.94 -13.77
CA GLY A 582 -23.12 28.86 -14.49
C GLY A 582 -21.62 28.61 -14.27
N THR A 583 -20.78 29.54 -14.72
CA THR A 583 -19.30 29.51 -14.57
C THR A 583 -18.80 30.12 -13.25
N TYR A 584 -19.69 30.38 -12.29
CA TYR A 584 -19.34 31.04 -11.04
C TYR A 584 -19.26 29.99 -9.93
N GLU A 585 -18.08 29.79 -9.32
CA GLU A 585 -17.86 28.84 -8.21
C GLU A 585 -18.51 29.28 -6.88
N LEU A 586 -19.46 30.23 -6.92
CA LEU A 586 -20.25 30.64 -5.76
C LEU A 586 -21.48 29.74 -5.63
N GLY A 587 -21.85 29.44 -4.40
CA GLY A 587 -23.00 28.61 -4.10
C GLY A 587 -23.87 29.14 -2.97
N THR A 588 -24.69 28.25 -2.44
CA THR A 588 -25.61 28.53 -1.34
C THR A 588 -24.97 28.14 -0.01
N VAL A 589 -25.13 28.96 1.03
CA VAL A 589 -24.64 28.68 2.38
C VAL A 589 -25.83 28.54 3.32
N HIS A 590 -25.86 27.43 4.06
CA HIS A 590 -26.89 27.14 5.06
C HIS A 590 -26.33 27.27 6.48
N PHE A 591 -27.05 28.00 7.32
CA PHE A 591 -26.78 28.14 8.75
C PHE A 591 -27.96 27.56 9.51
N TYR A 592 -27.68 26.59 10.37
CA TYR A 592 -28.70 25.84 11.10
C TYR A 592 -28.81 26.30 12.55
N ASP A 593 -30.00 26.14 13.12
CA ASP A 593 -30.27 26.31 14.55
C ASP A 593 -29.93 27.71 15.12
N LEU A 594 -30.12 28.75 14.31
CA LEU A 594 -29.81 30.13 14.70
C LEU A 594 -30.89 30.68 15.65
N PRO A 595 -30.53 31.15 16.86
CA PRO A 595 -31.48 31.81 17.75
C PRO A 595 -32.00 33.14 17.16
N ALA A 596 -33.11 33.64 17.70
CA ALA A 596 -33.58 35.00 17.42
C ALA A 596 -32.47 36.02 17.72
N GLY A 597 -32.22 36.94 16.80
CA GLY A 597 -31.13 37.89 16.91
C GLY A 597 -30.81 38.60 15.61
N THR A 598 -29.85 39.53 15.67
CA THR A 598 -29.35 40.24 14.49
C THR A 598 -28.03 39.63 14.03
N TYR A 599 -27.95 39.33 12.74
CA TYR A 599 -26.82 38.69 12.09
C TYR A 599 -26.26 39.61 11.01
N TYR A 600 -24.95 39.83 11.04
CA TYR A 600 -24.21 40.65 10.09
C TYR A 600 -23.47 39.76 9.10
N ILE A 601 -23.67 40.03 7.82
CA ILE A 601 -23.15 39.27 6.68
C ILE A 601 -22.05 40.11 6.03
N PRO A 602 -20.79 39.68 6.06
CA PRO A 602 -19.70 40.38 5.39
C PRO A 602 -19.62 40.02 3.90
N ILE A 603 -19.49 41.03 3.05
CA ILE A 603 -19.20 40.88 1.63
C ILE A 603 -17.77 41.36 1.41
N ALA A 604 -16.82 40.44 1.62
CA ALA A 604 -15.40 40.71 1.46
C ALA A 604 -14.93 40.35 0.05
N ILE A 605 -13.99 41.13 -0.48
CA ILE A 605 -13.54 41.03 -1.86
C ILE A 605 -12.68 39.76 -2.09
N ASN A 606 -12.98 38.99 -3.14
CA ASN A 606 -12.14 37.88 -3.62
C ASN A 606 -11.18 38.34 -4.72
N TYR A 607 -10.00 37.71 -4.87
CA TYR A 607 -9.00 37.94 -5.95
C TYR A 607 -8.80 39.38 -6.45
N ASN A 608 -9.16 40.35 -5.58
CA ASN A 608 -9.11 41.79 -5.70
C ASN A 608 -10.17 42.48 -6.60
N LYS A 609 -11.14 41.78 -7.21
CA LYS A 609 -12.11 42.44 -8.10
C LYS A 609 -13.22 43.16 -7.34
N LEU A 610 -13.33 44.47 -7.51
CA LEU A 610 -14.46 45.27 -7.04
C LEU A 610 -15.63 45.18 -8.02
N GLY A 611 -16.85 45.18 -7.50
CA GLY A 611 -18.06 45.19 -8.34
C GLY A 611 -19.37 45.05 -7.57
N GLU A 612 -20.45 44.97 -8.34
CA GLU A 612 -21.81 44.76 -7.85
C GLU A 612 -22.00 43.31 -7.37
N TYR A 613 -22.75 43.14 -6.29
CA TYR A 613 -23.17 41.83 -5.79
C TYR A 613 -24.69 41.76 -5.62
N THR A 614 -25.20 40.54 -5.75
CA THR A 614 -26.59 40.17 -5.47
C THR A 614 -26.60 38.94 -4.58
N MET A 615 -27.36 38.99 -3.49
CA MET A 615 -27.59 37.82 -2.64
C MET A 615 -29.07 37.68 -2.27
N ASN A 616 -29.57 36.45 -2.29
CA ASN A 616 -30.92 36.11 -1.84
C ASN A 616 -30.82 35.45 -0.47
N VAL A 617 -31.58 35.96 0.49
CA VAL A 617 -31.54 35.51 1.88
C VAL A 617 -32.94 35.09 2.29
N ILE A 618 -33.06 33.89 2.86
CA ILE A 618 -34.32 33.37 3.39
C ILE A 618 -34.07 32.74 4.76
N SER A 619 -34.98 33.01 5.69
CA SER A 619 -35.04 32.34 6.99
C SER A 619 -36.20 31.37 6.98
N GLU A 620 -36.04 30.21 7.59
CA GLU A 620 -37.08 29.21 7.81
C GLU A 620 -37.11 28.80 9.28
N ASP A 621 -38.26 28.38 9.80
CA ASP A 621 -38.33 27.83 11.15
C ASP A 621 -37.46 26.55 11.21
N CYS A 622 -36.77 26.34 12.33
CA CYS A 622 -36.08 25.07 12.55
C CYS A 622 -37.07 23.89 12.45
N PRO A 623 -36.60 22.72 12.02
CA PRO A 623 -37.33 21.47 12.18
C PRO A 623 -37.77 21.31 13.64
N VAL A 624 -38.98 20.81 13.86
CA VAL A 624 -39.49 20.57 15.21
C VAL A 624 -38.59 19.54 15.89
N ILE A 625 -38.05 19.87 17.07
CA ILE A 625 -37.26 18.94 17.89
C ILE A 625 -38.06 17.65 18.07
N PRO A 626 -37.54 16.48 17.66
CA PRO A 626 -38.23 15.21 17.83
C PRO A 626 -38.56 14.95 19.31
N GLU A 627 -39.70 14.33 19.58
CA GLU A 627 -40.10 14.03 20.98
C GLU A 627 -39.07 13.12 21.69
N ASN A 628 -38.32 12.33 20.92
CA ASN A 628 -37.31 11.40 21.38
C ASN A 628 -35.87 11.90 21.20
N ASP A 629 -35.68 13.22 21.27
CA ASP A 629 -34.37 13.88 21.24
C ASP A 629 -33.50 13.47 22.44
N ASN A 630 -34.07 13.41 23.65
CA ASN A 630 -33.35 12.94 24.83
C ASN A 630 -33.55 11.44 25.05
N CYS A 631 -32.52 10.74 25.52
CA CYS A 631 -32.61 9.33 25.86
C CYS A 631 -33.69 9.01 26.91
N GLU A 632 -33.92 9.90 27.87
CA GLU A 632 -34.97 9.72 28.90
C GLU A 632 -36.39 9.78 28.31
N ASP A 633 -36.55 10.38 27.13
CA ASP A 633 -37.81 10.53 26.39
C ASP A 633 -37.91 9.52 25.22
N ALA A 634 -37.02 8.53 25.18
CA ALA A 634 -36.91 7.55 24.10
C ALA A 634 -38.21 6.77 23.87
N ILE A 635 -38.61 6.66 22.60
CA ILE A 635 -39.86 5.99 22.21
C ILE A 635 -39.68 4.47 22.28
N ALA A 636 -40.63 3.77 22.92
CA ALA A 636 -40.61 2.31 22.97
C ALA A 636 -40.94 1.68 21.62
N LEU A 637 -40.06 0.79 21.16
CA LEU A 637 -40.21 -0.02 19.97
C LEU A 637 -41.09 -1.24 20.23
N THR A 638 -41.73 -1.72 19.18
CA THR A 638 -42.52 -2.95 19.18
C THR A 638 -42.18 -3.75 17.95
N CYS A 639 -41.99 -5.06 18.12
CA CYS A 639 -41.64 -5.97 17.04
C CYS A 639 -42.67 -5.97 15.90
N GLY A 640 -42.19 -6.07 14.66
CA GLY A 640 -43.01 -6.08 13.45
C GLY A 640 -43.46 -4.69 12.97
N ASN A 641 -43.18 -3.62 13.73
CA ASN A 641 -43.52 -2.27 13.33
C ASN A 641 -42.41 -1.61 12.50
N THR A 642 -42.83 -0.61 11.72
CA THR A 642 -41.95 0.34 11.04
C THR A 642 -42.21 1.72 11.59
N TYR A 643 -41.14 2.43 11.95
CA TYR A 643 -41.16 3.78 12.49
C TYR A 643 -40.51 4.72 11.49
N THR A 644 -41.11 5.88 11.25
CA THR A 644 -40.50 6.94 10.45
C THR A 644 -40.24 8.13 11.34
N GLY A 645 -39.09 8.77 11.19
CA GLY A 645 -38.73 9.95 11.96
C GLY A 645 -37.69 10.80 11.26
N SER A 646 -37.16 11.77 12.00
CA SER A 646 -36.10 12.65 11.53
C SER A 646 -35.15 12.95 12.67
N THR A 647 -33.85 12.94 12.41
CA THR A 647 -32.84 13.51 13.32
C THR A 647 -32.69 15.01 13.12
N MET A 648 -33.41 15.60 12.15
CA MET A 648 -33.43 17.04 11.94
C MET A 648 -34.01 17.77 13.16
N GLY A 649 -33.25 18.71 13.71
CA GLY A 649 -33.64 19.49 14.89
C GLY A 649 -33.32 18.80 16.23
N ALA A 650 -32.82 17.57 16.22
CA ALA A 650 -32.32 16.90 17.41
C ALA A 650 -30.94 17.42 17.85
N SER A 651 -30.56 17.08 19.07
CA SER A 651 -29.30 17.36 19.73
C SER A 651 -28.26 16.29 19.34
N ASP A 652 -26.97 16.61 19.57
CA ASP A 652 -25.88 15.63 19.55
C ASP A 652 -25.60 15.21 21.00
N SER A 653 -25.94 13.98 21.32
CA SER A 653 -25.84 13.37 22.64
C SER A 653 -24.56 12.51 22.80
N GLY A 654 -23.72 12.42 21.76
CA GLY A 654 -22.48 11.66 21.71
C GLY A 654 -22.44 10.57 20.63
N GLY A 655 -21.28 9.92 20.47
CA GLY A 655 -21.03 9.00 19.35
C GLY A 655 -20.28 9.72 18.24
N ASN A 656 -20.92 9.87 17.08
CA ASN A 656 -20.43 10.71 15.99
C ASN A 656 -20.84 12.18 16.22
N PRO A 657 -20.17 13.16 15.58
CA PRO A 657 -20.60 14.56 15.62
C PRO A 657 -21.84 14.82 14.74
N ALA A 658 -22.91 14.05 14.96
CA ALA A 658 -24.17 14.04 14.23
C ALA A 658 -25.36 14.23 15.19
N LYS A 659 -26.52 14.60 14.64
CA LYS A 659 -27.76 14.70 15.43
C LYS A 659 -28.33 13.30 15.64
N ASP A 660 -28.83 13.03 16.84
CA ASP A 660 -29.31 11.70 17.22
C ASP A 660 -30.70 11.72 17.87
N VAL A 661 -31.39 10.59 17.77
CA VAL A 661 -32.66 10.36 18.45
C VAL A 661 -32.70 8.96 19.06
N PHE A 662 -33.49 8.81 20.12
CA PHE A 662 -33.48 7.61 20.93
C PHE A 662 -34.77 6.79 20.85
N TYR A 663 -34.60 5.49 20.95
CA TYR A 663 -35.67 4.53 21.11
C TYR A 663 -35.31 3.57 22.24
N THR A 664 -36.30 2.88 22.79
CA THR A 664 -36.06 1.80 23.73
C THR A 664 -36.68 0.51 23.23
N TYR A 665 -36.10 -0.62 23.62
CA TYR A 665 -36.68 -1.92 23.39
C TYR A 665 -36.63 -2.75 24.67
N THR A 666 -37.78 -3.21 25.15
CA THR A 666 -37.88 -4.22 26.20
C THR A 666 -38.51 -5.46 25.58
N GLY A 667 -37.87 -6.61 25.76
CA GLY A 667 -38.39 -7.88 25.25
C GLY A 667 -39.72 -8.31 25.89
N ASN A 668 -40.28 -9.41 25.40
CA ASN A 668 -41.62 -9.88 25.76
C ASN A 668 -41.67 -10.78 27.01
N GLY A 669 -40.56 -10.93 27.74
CA GLY A 669 -40.39 -11.86 28.86
C GLY A 669 -39.75 -13.20 28.50
N THR A 670 -39.43 -13.43 27.23
CA THR A 670 -38.58 -14.52 26.72
C THR A 670 -37.44 -13.95 25.91
N GLU A 671 -36.33 -14.67 25.81
CA GLU A 671 -35.20 -14.24 25.00
C GLU A 671 -35.61 -14.14 23.52
N GLU A 672 -35.18 -13.06 22.85
CA GLU A 672 -35.60 -12.71 21.49
C GLU A 672 -34.41 -12.14 20.71
N PHE A 673 -34.34 -12.42 19.41
CA PHE A 673 -33.33 -11.84 18.54
C PHE A 673 -33.94 -10.68 17.78
N VAL A 674 -33.40 -9.49 18.02
CA VAL A 674 -33.94 -8.22 17.55
C VAL A 674 -33.07 -7.71 16.42
N THR A 675 -33.67 -7.42 15.28
CA THR A 675 -33.03 -6.78 14.12
C THR A 675 -33.66 -5.42 13.87
N LEU A 676 -32.80 -4.41 13.78
CA LEU A 676 -33.14 -3.00 13.59
C LEU A 676 -32.53 -2.52 12.28
N SER A 677 -33.37 -2.20 11.29
CA SER A 677 -32.92 -1.84 9.94
C SER A 677 -33.34 -0.42 9.58
N LEU A 678 -32.38 0.41 9.18
CA LEU A 678 -32.59 1.78 8.68
C LEU A 678 -32.64 1.86 7.15
N CYS A 679 -32.73 0.70 6.47
CA CYS A 679 -32.81 0.64 5.01
C CYS A 679 -34.05 1.35 4.48
N GLY A 680 -33.80 2.37 3.65
CA GLY A 680 -34.82 3.29 3.12
C GLY A 680 -34.67 4.74 3.62
N SER A 681 -33.75 5.01 4.55
CA SER A 681 -33.42 6.36 5.03
C SER A 681 -32.72 7.20 3.95
N ASN A 682 -32.77 8.54 4.07
CA ASN A 682 -32.28 9.46 3.04
C ASN A 682 -30.91 10.10 3.31
N TYR A 683 -30.19 9.61 4.31
CA TYR A 683 -28.86 10.07 4.69
C TYR A 683 -27.97 8.87 5.05
N ASP A 684 -26.70 9.17 5.28
CA ASP A 684 -25.71 8.19 5.76
C ASP A 684 -25.96 7.92 7.24
N THR A 685 -26.62 6.80 7.56
CA THR A 685 -27.07 6.51 8.93
C THR A 685 -26.01 5.76 9.72
N TYR A 686 -26.10 5.84 11.04
CA TYR A 686 -25.35 4.98 11.96
C TYR A 686 -26.28 4.58 13.10
N ILE A 687 -26.34 3.29 13.46
CA ILE A 687 -27.23 2.79 14.52
C ILE A 687 -26.43 2.13 15.63
N ARG A 688 -26.80 2.42 16.89
CA ARG A 688 -26.18 1.86 18.10
C ARG A 688 -27.23 1.31 19.05
N VAL A 689 -26.83 0.30 19.83
CA VAL A 689 -27.63 -0.30 20.90
C VAL A 689 -26.81 -0.28 22.19
N TYR A 690 -27.37 0.27 23.25
CA TYR A 690 -26.76 0.40 24.58
C TYR A 690 -27.58 -0.31 25.66
N SER A 691 -26.94 -0.60 26.79
CA SER A 691 -27.64 -1.18 27.95
C SER A 691 -28.53 -0.18 28.71
N ASP A 692 -28.25 1.12 28.59
CA ASP A 692 -28.97 2.20 29.29
C ASP A 692 -28.61 3.59 28.73
N CYS A 693 -29.26 4.63 29.25
CA CYS A 693 -29.05 6.03 28.85
C CYS A 693 -27.73 6.65 29.31
N THR A 694 -26.82 5.91 29.96
CA THR A 694 -25.46 6.42 30.21
C THR A 694 -24.61 6.40 28.94
N LEU A 695 -25.03 5.66 27.91
CA LEU A 695 -24.32 5.49 26.63
C LEU A 695 -22.89 4.93 26.79
N THR A 696 -22.59 4.28 27.92
CA THR A 696 -21.24 3.76 28.22
C THR A 696 -21.04 2.30 27.78
N ASN A 697 -22.09 1.48 27.84
CA ASN A 697 -22.02 0.07 27.51
C ASN A 697 -22.75 -0.17 26.18
N GLU A 698 -22.00 -0.07 25.09
CA GLU A 698 -22.49 -0.40 23.75
C GLU A 698 -22.54 -1.93 23.58
N ILE A 699 -23.68 -2.42 23.08
CA ILE A 699 -23.98 -3.84 22.88
C ILE A 699 -23.76 -4.22 21.42
N ALA A 700 -24.20 -3.36 20.50
CA ALA A 700 -24.06 -3.59 19.08
C ALA A 700 -24.16 -2.25 18.34
N PHE A 701 -23.49 -2.14 17.20
CA PHE A 701 -23.59 -0.98 16.32
C PHE A 701 -23.39 -1.39 14.86
N ASN A 702 -23.83 -0.54 13.94
CA ASN A 702 -23.46 -0.65 12.54
C ASN A 702 -23.57 0.71 11.83
N ASP A 703 -22.69 0.92 10.85
CA ASP A 703 -22.65 2.08 9.96
C ASP A 703 -23.32 1.76 8.62
N ASN A 704 -22.88 0.70 7.94
CA ASN A 704 -23.29 0.37 6.58
C ASN A 704 -23.82 -1.06 6.44
N PHE A 705 -24.97 -1.21 5.78
CA PHE A 705 -25.57 -2.51 5.46
C PHE A 705 -26.17 -2.55 4.05
N CYS A 706 -27.07 -1.61 3.72
CA CYS A 706 -27.82 -1.59 2.46
C CYS A 706 -27.46 -0.36 1.61
N GLY A 707 -26.16 -0.18 1.36
CA GLY A 707 -25.59 1.07 0.85
C GLY A 707 -25.04 1.89 2.03
N THR A 708 -25.40 3.17 2.09
CA THR A 708 -25.03 4.09 3.19
C THR A 708 -26.03 4.06 4.35
N GLN A 709 -26.82 2.98 4.48
CA GLN A 709 -27.80 2.84 5.57
C GLN A 709 -27.48 1.61 6.40
N SER A 710 -27.74 1.72 7.70
CA SER A 710 -27.28 0.76 8.71
C SER A 710 -28.35 -0.26 9.06
N GLN A 711 -27.90 -1.41 9.54
CA GLN A 711 -28.74 -2.42 10.19
C GLN A 711 -27.94 -3.10 11.27
N VAL A 712 -28.54 -3.29 12.45
CA VAL A 712 -27.89 -4.01 13.56
C VAL A 712 -28.83 -5.06 14.12
N SER A 713 -28.25 -6.14 14.62
CA SER A 713 -28.99 -7.18 15.34
C SER A 713 -28.34 -7.47 16.69
N PHE A 714 -29.17 -7.76 17.70
CA PHE A 714 -28.72 -8.09 19.05
C PHE A 714 -29.69 -9.06 19.73
N THR A 715 -29.22 -9.75 20.77
CA THR A 715 -30.05 -10.64 21.58
C THR A 715 -30.62 -9.87 22.78
N SER A 716 -31.94 -9.84 22.87
CA SER A 716 -32.68 -9.37 24.04
C SER A 716 -32.87 -10.54 25.01
N ASP A 717 -32.53 -10.37 26.28
CA ASP A 717 -32.78 -11.37 27.33
C ASP A 717 -34.28 -11.51 27.72
N GLY A 718 -35.14 -10.74 27.04
CA GLY A 718 -36.58 -10.70 27.28
C GLY A 718 -37.04 -9.75 28.38
N THR A 719 -36.13 -9.24 29.22
CA THR A 719 -36.48 -8.49 30.44
C THR A 719 -35.73 -7.17 30.61
N SER A 720 -34.53 -7.07 30.09
CA SER A 720 -33.71 -5.85 30.06
C SER A 720 -34.31 -4.84 29.10
N ASN A 721 -34.10 -3.56 29.41
CA ASN A 721 -34.50 -2.46 28.55
C ASN A 721 -33.27 -1.91 27.84
N TYR A 722 -33.23 -2.05 26.52
CA TYR A 722 -32.15 -1.62 25.65
C TYR A 722 -32.45 -0.22 25.12
N VAL A 723 -31.41 0.60 24.96
CA VAL A 723 -31.48 1.93 24.35
C VAL A 723 -30.94 1.84 22.93
N ILE A 724 -31.71 2.30 21.96
CA ILE A 724 -31.32 2.34 20.54
C ILE A 724 -31.11 3.80 20.18
N MET A 725 -29.94 4.13 19.65
CA MET A 725 -29.60 5.46 19.16
C MET A 725 -29.52 5.42 17.64
N ILE A 726 -30.29 6.29 16.97
CA ILE A 726 -30.22 6.51 15.53
C ILE A 726 -29.49 7.84 15.33
N GLU A 727 -28.34 7.80 14.67
CA GLU A 727 -27.52 8.97 14.34
C GLU A 727 -27.06 8.89 12.86
N GLY A 728 -26.18 9.80 12.44
CA GLY A 728 -25.55 9.74 11.12
C GLY A 728 -24.04 9.45 11.16
N ALA A 729 -23.51 8.95 10.04
CA ALA A 729 -22.07 8.84 9.85
C ALA A 729 -21.44 10.24 9.70
N GLY A 730 -20.37 10.50 10.45
CA GLY A 730 -19.73 11.82 10.48
C GLY A 730 -20.66 12.88 11.08
N SER A 731 -21.09 13.85 10.28
CA SER A 731 -22.03 14.91 10.69
C SER A 731 -23.35 14.87 9.92
N SER A 732 -23.67 13.72 9.29
CA SER A 732 -24.88 13.53 8.50
C SER A 732 -26.12 13.50 9.39
N PHE A 733 -27.25 13.99 8.89
CA PHE A 733 -28.55 13.91 9.58
C PHE A 733 -29.68 13.99 8.54
N GLY A 734 -30.87 13.50 8.89
CA GLY A 734 -31.98 13.47 7.94
C GLY A 734 -33.19 12.67 8.39
N ASN A 735 -34.04 12.33 7.43
CA ASN A 735 -35.23 11.52 7.66
C ASN A 735 -34.87 10.04 7.58
N TYR A 736 -35.41 9.24 8.50
CA TYR A 736 -35.16 7.80 8.56
C TYR A 736 -36.44 6.97 8.59
N GLU A 737 -36.30 5.71 8.19
CA GLU A 737 -37.28 4.65 8.37
C GLU A 737 -36.61 3.50 9.14
N LEU A 738 -37.06 3.22 10.37
CA LEU A 738 -36.59 2.12 11.22
C LEU A 738 -37.59 0.96 11.18
N LYS A 739 -37.15 -0.19 10.66
CA LYS A 739 -37.88 -1.46 10.69
C LYS A 739 -37.38 -2.31 11.86
N VAL A 740 -38.31 -2.76 12.71
CA VAL A 740 -38.02 -3.60 13.88
C VAL A 740 -38.55 -4.99 13.63
N ASN A 741 -37.67 -5.97 13.52
CA ASN A 741 -38.04 -7.38 13.43
C ASN A 741 -37.53 -8.13 14.66
N CYS A 742 -38.37 -8.98 15.24
CA CYS A 742 -37.97 -9.81 16.36
C CYS A 742 -38.40 -11.24 16.09
N THR A 743 -37.48 -12.17 16.28
CA THR A 743 -37.76 -13.61 16.22
C THR A 743 -37.56 -14.19 17.61
N GLY A 744 -38.53 -14.95 18.11
CA GLY A 744 -38.40 -15.64 19.40
C GLY A 744 -37.31 -16.71 19.36
N THR A 745 -36.93 -17.24 20.53
CA THR A 745 -36.05 -18.42 20.67
C THR A 745 -36.74 -19.72 20.27
N ASP A 746 -37.35 -19.76 19.09
CA ASP A 746 -37.63 -21.06 18.48
C ASP A 746 -36.27 -21.63 18.10
N ILE A 747 -35.70 -22.43 19.00
CA ILE A 747 -34.55 -23.28 18.72
C ILE A 747 -34.86 -23.96 17.37
N PRO A 748 -34.01 -23.79 16.35
CA PRO A 748 -34.25 -24.39 15.05
C PRO A 748 -34.61 -25.87 15.19
N ALA A 749 -35.60 -26.35 14.43
CA ALA A 749 -36.05 -27.74 14.56
C ALA A 749 -34.90 -28.75 14.34
N ASN A 750 -33.87 -28.32 13.63
CA ASN A 750 -32.66 -29.05 13.31
C ASN A 750 -31.43 -28.62 14.14
N ASP A 751 -31.64 -28.13 15.35
CA ASP A 751 -30.58 -27.82 16.31
C ASP A 751 -29.83 -29.08 16.77
N ASN A 752 -30.51 -30.22 16.88
CA ASN A 752 -29.85 -31.50 17.12
C ASN A 752 -29.62 -32.24 15.80
N CYS A 753 -28.47 -32.89 15.66
CA CYS A 753 -28.17 -33.69 14.47
C CYS A 753 -29.20 -34.80 14.20
N GLU A 754 -29.77 -35.42 15.23
CA GLU A 754 -30.82 -36.45 15.09
C GLU A 754 -32.11 -35.90 14.46
N ASP A 755 -32.30 -34.58 14.48
CA ASP A 755 -33.44 -33.87 13.92
C ASP A 755 -33.07 -33.15 12.60
N ALA A 756 -31.94 -33.52 11.97
CA ALA A 756 -31.45 -32.91 10.74
C ALA A 756 -32.52 -32.89 9.63
N ILE A 757 -32.71 -31.73 9.00
CA ILE A 757 -33.64 -31.58 7.89
C ILE A 757 -33.04 -32.23 6.64
N ALA A 758 -33.76 -33.17 6.04
CA ALA A 758 -33.33 -33.82 4.81
C ALA A 758 -33.46 -32.85 3.62
N LEU A 759 -32.38 -32.72 2.84
CA LEU A 759 -32.30 -31.98 1.59
C LEU A 759 -32.22 -32.94 0.40
N SER A 760 -32.81 -32.54 -0.71
CA SER A 760 -32.77 -33.24 -2.01
C SER A 760 -32.04 -32.40 -3.05
N CYS A 761 -31.58 -33.03 -4.13
CA CYS A 761 -30.89 -32.33 -5.22
C CYS A 761 -31.76 -31.24 -5.85
N GLY A 762 -31.23 -30.02 -5.93
CA GLY A 762 -31.91 -28.83 -6.45
C GLY A 762 -32.83 -28.12 -5.45
N GLU A 763 -32.88 -28.55 -4.19
CA GLU A 763 -33.66 -27.88 -3.15
C GLU A 763 -32.92 -26.66 -2.59
N THR A 764 -33.73 -25.72 -2.12
CA THR A 764 -33.29 -24.50 -1.44
C THR A 764 -34.19 -24.29 -0.24
N GLU A 765 -33.60 -24.05 0.93
CA GLU A 765 -34.29 -23.86 2.19
C GLU A 765 -33.78 -22.61 2.92
N MET A 766 -34.66 -21.99 3.71
CA MET A 766 -34.29 -20.87 4.57
C MET A 766 -34.07 -21.38 5.98
N GLY A 767 -32.94 -21.01 6.60
CA GLY A 767 -32.58 -21.42 7.95
C GLY A 767 -32.04 -20.27 8.79
N ASN A 768 -31.76 -20.58 10.05
CA ASN A 768 -31.22 -19.63 11.01
C ASN A 768 -30.40 -20.36 12.08
N THR A 769 -29.20 -19.89 12.40
CA THR A 769 -28.37 -20.40 13.52
C THR A 769 -28.63 -19.70 14.84
N ILE A 770 -29.41 -18.61 14.83
CA ILE A 770 -29.71 -17.86 16.04
C ILE A 770 -30.51 -18.75 17.01
N PHE A 771 -30.01 -18.88 18.25
CA PHE A 771 -30.53 -19.71 19.35
C PHE A 771 -30.29 -21.21 19.25
N ALA A 772 -29.61 -21.67 18.19
CA ALA A 772 -29.13 -23.03 18.18
C ALA A 772 -27.99 -23.21 19.20
N THR A 773 -27.84 -24.43 19.70
CA THR A 773 -26.76 -24.85 20.58
C THR A 773 -25.45 -24.99 19.80
N ASP A 774 -24.33 -25.02 20.51
CA ASP A 774 -23.04 -25.42 19.97
C ASP A 774 -22.85 -26.89 20.32
N SER A 775 -22.98 -27.74 19.30
CA SER A 775 -22.89 -29.19 19.35
C SER A 775 -21.66 -29.73 18.58
N GLY A 776 -21.07 -28.92 17.69
CA GLY A 776 -20.05 -29.31 16.71
C GLY A 776 -18.62 -28.90 17.04
N GLY A 777 -18.35 -28.29 18.20
CA GLY A 777 -17.00 -28.01 18.70
C GLY A 777 -16.31 -26.76 18.13
N ASN A 778 -17.00 -26.04 17.25
CA ASN A 778 -16.70 -24.65 16.89
C ASN A 778 -17.55 -23.79 17.82
N SER A 779 -16.98 -22.80 18.53
CA SER A 779 -17.67 -22.05 19.59
C SER A 779 -18.78 -21.08 19.11
N THR A 780 -19.57 -21.47 18.11
CA THR A 780 -20.70 -20.77 17.51
C THR A 780 -21.91 -21.71 17.46
N SER A 781 -23.13 -21.16 17.42
CA SER A 781 -24.35 -21.96 17.23
C SER A 781 -24.35 -22.73 15.90
N ASP A 782 -24.82 -23.98 15.92
CA ASP A 782 -24.89 -24.88 14.76
C ASP A 782 -26.29 -25.44 14.50
N VAL A 783 -26.55 -25.82 13.25
CA VAL A 783 -27.79 -26.49 12.83
C VAL A 783 -27.49 -27.52 11.74
N PHE A 784 -28.31 -28.56 11.67
CA PHE A 784 -28.01 -29.76 10.90
C PHE A 784 -28.97 -30.00 9.73
N TYR A 785 -28.44 -30.44 8.61
CA TYR A 785 -29.17 -30.96 7.47
C TYR A 785 -28.65 -32.36 7.16
N SER A 786 -29.42 -33.14 6.41
CA SER A 786 -28.97 -34.44 5.93
C SER A 786 -29.19 -34.57 4.44
N TYR A 787 -28.34 -35.33 3.78
CA TYR A 787 -28.48 -35.66 2.37
C TYR A 787 -28.25 -37.15 2.19
N THR A 788 -29.14 -37.84 1.48
CA THR A 788 -28.98 -39.28 1.17
C THR A 788 -28.85 -39.45 -0.33
N GLY A 789 -27.79 -40.14 -0.78
CA GLY A 789 -27.52 -40.33 -2.20
C GLY A 789 -28.66 -41.02 -2.96
N GLU A 790 -28.73 -40.76 -4.27
CA GLU A 790 -29.86 -41.17 -5.14
C GLU A 790 -29.66 -42.52 -5.87
N GLY A 791 -28.67 -43.31 -5.45
CA GLY A 791 -28.45 -44.70 -5.89
C GLY A 791 -27.22 -44.92 -6.78
N GLU A 792 -26.56 -43.85 -7.22
CA GLU A 792 -25.28 -43.87 -7.95
C GLU A 792 -24.36 -42.78 -7.39
N PRO A 793 -23.03 -42.90 -7.50
CA PRO A 793 -22.13 -41.85 -7.07
C PRO A 793 -22.43 -40.52 -7.77
N GLU A 794 -22.47 -39.43 -7.01
CA GLU A 794 -22.77 -38.09 -7.51
C GLU A 794 -21.97 -37.00 -6.79
N LEU A 795 -21.68 -35.90 -7.48
CA LEU A 795 -21.02 -34.73 -6.90
C LEU A 795 -22.10 -33.82 -6.29
N VAL A 796 -22.06 -33.61 -4.99
CA VAL A 796 -23.02 -32.79 -4.24
C VAL A 796 -22.36 -31.47 -3.87
N THR A 797 -22.97 -30.35 -4.26
CA THR A 797 -22.53 -28.99 -3.90
C THR A 797 -23.56 -28.34 -2.98
N VAL A 798 -23.11 -27.84 -1.83
CA VAL A 798 -23.93 -27.14 -0.85
C VAL A 798 -23.47 -25.69 -0.76
N SER A 799 -24.39 -24.74 -0.94
CA SER A 799 -24.10 -23.31 -0.96
C SER A 799 -24.93 -22.54 0.06
N LEU A 800 -24.27 -21.64 0.80
CA LEU A 800 -24.86 -20.66 1.71
C LEU A 800 -24.73 -19.22 1.17
N CYS A 801 -24.50 -19.06 -0.12
CA CYS A 801 -24.40 -17.74 -0.73
C CYS A 801 -25.66 -16.90 -0.45
N GLY A 802 -25.49 -15.65 -0.02
CA GLY A 802 -26.61 -14.76 0.34
C GLY A 802 -26.96 -14.74 1.84
N SER A 803 -26.27 -15.51 2.67
CA SER A 803 -26.41 -15.46 4.14
C SER A 803 -26.10 -14.09 4.73
N THR A 804 -26.77 -13.72 5.82
CA THR A 804 -26.65 -12.39 6.46
C THR A 804 -25.45 -12.25 7.40
N TYR A 805 -24.62 -13.29 7.52
CA TYR A 805 -23.49 -13.37 8.45
C TYR A 805 -22.36 -14.22 7.84
N ASN A 806 -21.19 -14.23 8.48
CA ASN A 806 -20.07 -15.02 8.01
C ASN A 806 -20.24 -16.49 8.41
N THR A 807 -20.48 -17.36 7.43
CA THR A 807 -20.84 -18.76 7.66
C THR A 807 -19.63 -19.68 7.78
N TYR A 808 -19.83 -20.83 8.41
CA TYR A 808 -18.94 -21.99 8.35
C TYR A 808 -19.77 -23.22 8.04
N LEU A 809 -19.39 -23.99 7.03
CA LEU A 809 -20.16 -25.12 6.50
C LEU A 809 -19.30 -26.37 6.56
N ARG A 810 -19.84 -27.46 7.11
CA ARG A 810 -19.13 -28.75 7.25
C ARG A 810 -20.01 -29.92 6.84
N VAL A 811 -19.40 -31.03 6.43
CA VAL A 811 -20.10 -32.27 6.09
C VAL A 811 -19.47 -33.44 6.84
N PHE A 812 -20.29 -34.30 7.43
CA PHE A 812 -19.89 -35.48 8.20
C PHE A 812 -20.57 -36.74 7.66
N LYS A 813 -20.01 -37.91 7.96
CA LYS A 813 -20.65 -39.20 7.61
C LYS A 813 -21.88 -39.53 8.44
N ASP A 814 -21.96 -39.07 9.68
CA ASP A 814 -23.08 -39.34 10.58
C ASP A 814 -23.13 -38.35 11.75
N CYS A 815 -24.13 -38.50 12.62
CA CYS A 815 -24.32 -37.68 13.81
C CYS A 815 -23.32 -37.94 14.94
N ALA A 816 -22.32 -38.81 14.77
CA ALA A 816 -21.23 -38.90 15.73
C ALA A 816 -20.25 -37.72 15.59
N LEU A 817 -20.27 -37.01 14.45
CA LEU A 817 -19.43 -35.84 14.17
C LEU A 817 -17.93 -36.11 14.36
N THR A 818 -17.51 -37.36 14.17
CA THR A 818 -16.10 -37.79 14.35
C THR A 818 -15.33 -37.90 13.04
N GLU A 819 -16.03 -38.00 11.91
CA GLU A 819 -15.44 -38.13 10.57
C GLU A 819 -16.00 -37.00 9.68
N GLU A 820 -15.25 -35.90 9.65
CA GLU A 820 -15.50 -34.75 8.78
C GLU A 820 -15.01 -35.07 7.36
N ILE A 821 -15.88 -34.88 6.36
CA ILE A 821 -15.62 -35.14 4.95
C ILE A 821 -15.02 -33.91 4.30
N VAL A 822 -15.64 -32.75 4.52
CA VAL A 822 -15.22 -31.47 3.95
C VAL A 822 -15.78 -30.32 4.78
N ALA A 823 -15.04 -29.22 4.83
CA ALA A 823 -15.45 -27.98 5.46
C ALA A 823 -15.04 -26.77 4.62
N ASN A 824 -15.81 -25.68 4.71
CA ASN A 824 -15.44 -24.39 4.15
C ASN A 824 -16.06 -23.26 4.97
N SER A 825 -15.32 -22.17 5.21
CA SER A 825 -15.88 -20.92 5.78
C SER A 825 -16.13 -19.84 4.73
N ASN A 826 -15.33 -19.79 3.67
CA ASN A 826 -15.32 -18.66 2.74
C ASN A 826 -15.30 -19.15 1.28
N SER A 827 -16.36 -18.90 0.52
CA SER A 827 -16.39 -19.17 -0.92
C SER A 827 -16.30 -17.89 -1.77
N LEU A 828 -15.55 -17.95 -2.89
CA LEU A 828 -15.40 -16.81 -3.82
C LEU A 828 -16.67 -16.68 -4.66
N SER A 829 -17.36 -17.81 -4.92
CA SER A 829 -18.69 -17.81 -5.53
C SER A 829 -19.71 -17.02 -4.68
N CYS A 830 -19.44 -16.88 -3.37
CA CYS A 830 -20.23 -16.06 -2.46
C CYS A 830 -19.55 -14.73 -2.05
N HIS A 831 -18.65 -14.15 -2.84
CA HIS A 831 -17.99 -12.86 -2.51
C HIS A 831 -17.16 -12.86 -1.19
N GLY A 832 -16.73 -14.03 -0.72
CA GLY A 832 -15.67 -14.17 0.28
C GLY A 832 -16.09 -14.29 1.75
N ASN A 833 -17.35 -14.02 2.09
CA ASN A 833 -17.82 -14.06 3.48
C ASN A 833 -18.90 -15.12 3.75
N GLN A 834 -19.34 -15.89 2.75
CA GLN A 834 -20.25 -17.01 2.95
C GLN A 834 -19.66 -18.29 2.36
N SER A 835 -20.02 -19.44 2.93
CA SER A 835 -19.47 -20.75 2.60
C SER A 835 -20.22 -21.45 1.45
N GLU A 836 -19.48 -22.19 0.64
CA GLU A 836 -19.98 -23.16 -0.35
C GLU A 836 -18.94 -24.28 -0.45
N LEU A 837 -19.35 -25.53 -0.58
CA LEU A 837 -18.44 -26.67 -0.71
C LEU A 837 -19.05 -27.75 -1.60
N SER A 838 -18.22 -28.69 -2.06
CA SER A 838 -18.65 -29.89 -2.78
C SER A 838 -18.05 -31.16 -2.19
N PHE A 839 -18.79 -32.26 -2.22
CA PHE A 839 -18.33 -33.60 -1.82
C PHE A 839 -18.94 -34.68 -2.73
N VAL A 840 -18.31 -35.85 -2.80
CA VAL A 840 -18.84 -36.99 -3.58
C VAL A 840 -19.65 -37.90 -2.67
N SER A 841 -20.92 -38.08 -3.02
CA SER A 841 -21.80 -39.09 -2.44
C SER A 841 -21.49 -40.45 -3.04
N ASP A 842 -21.49 -41.51 -2.23
CA ASP A 842 -21.42 -42.91 -2.69
C ASP A 842 -22.74 -43.42 -3.31
N GLY A 843 -23.75 -42.54 -3.35
CA GLY A 843 -25.08 -42.81 -3.88
C GLY A 843 -26.00 -43.54 -2.90
N ILE A 844 -25.55 -43.99 -1.73
CA ILE A 844 -26.37 -44.82 -0.82
C ILE A 844 -26.32 -44.38 0.64
N SER A 845 -25.27 -43.70 1.05
CA SER A 845 -25.05 -43.22 2.40
C SER A 845 -25.82 -41.93 2.66
N THR A 846 -26.13 -41.71 3.93
CA THR A 846 -26.65 -40.43 4.42
C THR A 846 -25.49 -39.63 4.99
N TYR A 847 -25.37 -38.39 4.56
CA TYR A 847 -24.38 -37.41 5.00
C TYR A 847 -25.05 -36.36 5.86
N ILE A 848 -24.35 -35.85 6.87
CA ILE A 848 -24.79 -34.76 7.74
C ILE A 848 -24.11 -33.48 7.29
N ILE A 849 -24.87 -32.45 6.99
CA ILE A 849 -24.40 -31.13 6.61
C ILE A 849 -24.64 -30.20 7.80
N MET A 850 -23.61 -29.53 8.29
CA MET A 850 -23.67 -28.67 9.46
C MET A 850 -23.40 -27.22 9.09
N VAL A 851 -24.29 -26.32 9.50
CA VAL A 851 -24.23 -24.88 9.21
C VAL A 851 -23.94 -24.11 10.50
N GLU A 852 -22.90 -23.29 10.47
CA GLU A 852 -22.32 -22.58 11.61
C GLU A 852 -21.95 -21.14 11.23
N GLY A 853 -21.36 -20.41 12.18
CA GLY A 853 -20.68 -19.14 11.92
C GLY A 853 -19.17 -19.22 12.08
N LYS A 854 -18.46 -18.31 11.43
CA LYS A 854 -17.02 -18.14 11.62
C LYS A 854 -16.73 -17.48 12.97
N ILE A 855 -15.74 -17.98 13.71
CA ILE A 855 -15.26 -17.36 14.96
C ILE A 855 -14.39 -16.15 14.64
N TYR A 856 -14.64 -15.03 15.31
CA TYR A 856 -13.70 -13.91 15.42
C TYR A 856 -13.30 -13.68 16.88
N PRO A 857 -12.10 -13.12 17.15
CA PRO A 857 -11.59 -12.91 18.51
C PRO A 857 -12.52 -12.07 19.42
N GLU A 858 -13.40 -11.25 18.85
CA GLU A 858 -14.27 -10.32 19.58
C GLU A 858 -15.78 -10.53 19.30
N SER A 859 -16.17 -11.47 18.43
CA SER A 859 -17.59 -11.73 18.13
C SER A 859 -17.84 -13.15 17.59
N LEU A 860 -19.03 -13.68 17.90
CA LEU A 860 -19.54 -14.93 17.32
C LEU A 860 -20.49 -14.60 16.18
N SER A 861 -20.22 -15.10 14.97
CA SER A 861 -21.11 -14.91 13.82
C SER A 861 -22.31 -15.87 13.93
N LYS A 862 -23.53 -15.35 13.81
CA LYS A 862 -24.78 -16.12 13.77
C LYS A 862 -25.84 -15.33 13.00
N GLY A 863 -26.78 -16.00 12.37
CA GLY A 863 -27.79 -15.29 11.59
C GLY A 863 -28.67 -16.18 10.71
N ALA A 864 -29.51 -15.52 9.93
CA ALA A 864 -30.31 -16.17 8.91
C ALA A 864 -29.45 -16.50 7.67
N TYR A 865 -29.77 -17.62 7.04
CA TYR A 865 -29.11 -18.08 5.81
C TYR A 865 -30.12 -18.71 4.84
N GLU A 866 -29.71 -18.80 3.59
CA GLU A 866 -30.35 -19.60 2.55
C GLU A 866 -29.38 -20.73 2.22
N ILE A 867 -29.81 -21.99 2.34
CA ILE A 867 -29.02 -23.16 1.96
C ILE A 867 -29.57 -23.73 0.66
N SER A 868 -28.70 -23.98 -0.31
CA SER A 868 -29.05 -24.66 -1.55
C SER A 868 -28.15 -25.87 -1.78
N LEU A 869 -28.74 -26.96 -2.29
CA LEU A 869 -28.03 -28.19 -2.60
C LEU A 869 -28.19 -28.51 -4.08
N THR A 870 -27.10 -28.73 -4.80
CA THR A 870 -27.10 -29.11 -6.21
C THR A 870 -26.29 -30.38 -6.41
N CYS A 871 -26.71 -31.21 -7.36
CA CYS A 871 -26.04 -32.48 -7.66
C CYS A 871 -25.62 -32.52 -9.13
N GLY A 872 -24.40 -33.00 -9.37
CA GLY A 872 -23.80 -33.20 -10.67
C GLY A 872 -23.30 -34.63 -10.85
N GLU A 873 -22.79 -34.93 -12.03
CA GLU A 873 -22.12 -36.22 -12.27
C GLU A 873 -20.92 -36.36 -11.32
N ALA A 874 -20.81 -37.50 -10.62
CA ALA A 874 -19.62 -37.77 -9.83
C ALA A 874 -18.37 -37.70 -10.71
N PRO A 875 -17.24 -37.23 -10.16
CA PRO A 875 -15.95 -37.41 -10.80
C PRO A 875 -15.74 -38.91 -11.08
N ALA A 876 -15.09 -39.23 -12.20
CA ALA A 876 -14.73 -40.62 -12.50
C ALA A 876 -13.91 -41.21 -11.34
N GLU A 877 -14.13 -42.49 -10.98
CA GLU A 877 -13.42 -43.17 -9.90
C GLU A 877 -11.91 -42.85 -9.92
N LEU A 878 -11.34 -42.49 -8.78
CA LEU A 878 -9.91 -42.17 -8.63
C LEU A 878 -9.06 -43.38 -9.02
N ASN A 879 -8.54 -43.33 -10.23
CA ASN A 879 -7.64 -44.28 -10.82
C ASN A 879 -6.47 -43.50 -11.43
N CYS A 880 -5.51 -44.23 -11.96
CA CYS A 880 -4.32 -43.62 -12.55
C CYS A 880 -4.64 -42.54 -13.61
N GLU A 881 -5.66 -42.73 -14.45
CA GLU A 881 -6.00 -41.80 -15.52
C GLU A 881 -6.86 -40.61 -15.06
N THR A 882 -7.48 -40.68 -13.88
CA THR A 882 -8.41 -39.66 -13.36
C THR A 882 -7.83 -38.85 -12.20
N THR A 883 -6.69 -39.27 -11.65
CA THR A 883 -5.93 -38.56 -10.61
C THR A 883 -5.06 -37.47 -11.26
N LEU A 884 -5.69 -36.41 -11.76
CA LEU A 884 -5.01 -35.28 -12.39
C LEU A 884 -5.75 -33.96 -12.17
N VAL A 885 -4.98 -32.87 -12.08
CA VAL A 885 -5.44 -31.48 -11.99
C VAL A 885 -4.89 -30.77 -13.23
N PRO A 886 -5.65 -30.72 -14.34
CA PRO A 886 -5.12 -30.20 -15.59
C PRO A 886 -4.96 -28.68 -15.53
N SER A 887 -3.89 -28.17 -16.12
CA SER A 887 -3.71 -26.72 -16.29
C SER A 887 -4.74 -26.16 -17.28
N ASP A 888 -5.31 -25.00 -16.97
CA ASP A 888 -6.30 -24.28 -17.78
C ASP A 888 -5.69 -23.46 -18.94
N ASN A 889 -4.38 -23.58 -19.16
CA ASN A 889 -3.61 -22.80 -20.15
C ASN A 889 -3.62 -21.27 -19.92
N MET A 890 -3.33 -20.87 -18.67
CA MET A 890 -2.66 -19.63 -18.28
C MET A 890 -3.55 -18.45 -17.87
N GLN A 891 -3.71 -18.29 -16.56
CA GLN A 891 -3.89 -16.96 -15.96
C GLN A 891 -2.86 -16.67 -14.88
N ASP A 892 -2.42 -17.66 -14.08
CA ASP A 892 -1.57 -17.40 -12.92
C ASP A 892 -0.65 -18.58 -12.51
N ALA A 893 0.32 -18.29 -11.63
CA ALA A 893 1.23 -19.28 -11.03
C ALA A 893 1.67 -18.81 -9.63
N MET A 894 1.82 -19.74 -8.69
CA MET A 894 2.33 -19.45 -7.35
C MET A 894 3.86 -19.53 -7.33
N THR A 895 4.51 -18.65 -6.58
CA THR A 895 5.96 -18.62 -6.43
C THR A 895 6.45 -19.89 -5.75
N LEU A 896 7.26 -20.68 -6.45
CA LEU A 896 7.69 -22.00 -5.99
C LEU A 896 9.13 -21.91 -5.48
N GLY A 897 9.32 -22.22 -4.20
CA GLY A 897 10.63 -22.47 -3.61
C GLY A 897 11.07 -23.91 -3.79
N HIS A 898 12.37 -24.13 -3.83
CA HIS A 898 13.00 -25.45 -3.78
C HIS A 898 13.13 -25.95 -2.32
N VAL A 899 13.39 -27.24 -2.15
CA VAL A 899 13.53 -27.84 -0.82
C VAL A 899 14.76 -27.29 -0.12
N GLY A 900 14.54 -26.57 0.97
CA GLY A 900 15.55 -25.84 1.71
C GLY A 900 15.39 -24.32 1.66
N SER A 901 14.62 -23.76 0.70
CA SER A 901 14.43 -22.33 0.34
C SER A 901 13.62 -21.35 1.18
N PHE A 902 13.98 -20.06 1.23
CA PHE A 902 13.09 -18.89 1.50
C PHE A 902 11.99 -18.64 0.43
N GLY A 903 11.65 -19.66 -0.34
CA GLY A 903 10.53 -19.70 -1.26
C GLY A 903 9.48 -20.66 -0.72
N THR A 904 8.22 -20.38 -1.03
CA THR A 904 7.13 -21.21 -0.53
C THR A 904 7.20 -22.60 -1.18
N GLN A 905 7.39 -23.63 -0.36
CA GLN A 905 7.31 -25.01 -0.81
C GLN A 905 5.85 -25.44 -0.77
N TYR A 906 5.44 -26.16 -1.81
CA TYR A 906 4.10 -26.68 -1.90
C TYR A 906 4.10 -28.20 -2.03
N ALA A 907 3.14 -28.83 -1.36
CA ALA A 907 2.81 -30.22 -1.54
C ALA A 907 1.35 -30.34 -1.96
N VAL A 908 1.09 -31.21 -2.92
CA VAL A 908 -0.26 -31.61 -3.33
C VAL A 908 -0.56 -32.98 -2.76
N ASP A 909 -1.81 -33.24 -2.43
CA ASP A 909 -2.23 -34.56 -1.96
C ASP A 909 -2.76 -35.42 -3.11
N ILE A 910 -2.54 -36.72 -2.98
CA ILE A 910 -2.90 -37.72 -3.97
C ILE A 910 -3.74 -38.80 -3.28
N PRO A 911 -5.07 -38.67 -3.27
CA PRO A 911 -5.95 -39.73 -2.79
C PRO A 911 -5.93 -40.91 -3.77
N VAL A 912 -5.57 -42.08 -3.25
CA VAL A 912 -5.47 -43.32 -4.04
C VAL A 912 -6.74 -44.14 -3.87
N GLY A 913 -7.46 -44.35 -4.97
CA GLY A 913 -8.67 -45.17 -4.97
C GLY A 913 -8.43 -46.66 -4.64
N ASP A 914 -9.51 -47.43 -4.68
CA ASP A 914 -9.61 -48.80 -4.14
C ASP A 914 -8.61 -49.84 -4.69
N ASN A 915 -8.02 -49.59 -5.85
CA ASN A 915 -7.18 -50.58 -6.54
C ASN A 915 -5.67 -50.32 -6.39
N GLY A 916 -5.29 -49.15 -5.87
CA GLY A 916 -3.89 -48.71 -5.91
C GLY A 916 -3.36 -48.61 -7.35
N TYR A 917 -2.21 -47.97 -7.52
CA TYR A 917 -1.54 -47.93 -8.82
C TYR A 917 -0.05 -47.69 -8.66
N THR A 918 0.71 -47.93 -9.72
CA THR A 918 2.13 -47.59 -9.74
C THR A 918 2.31 -46.31 -10.54
N ILE A 919 2.84 -45.27 -9.90
CA ILE A 919 3.26 -44.06 -10.59
C ILE A 919 4.71 -44.22 -11.07
N GLU A 920 4.97 -43.88 -12.32
CA GLU A 920 6.28 -43.92 -12.98
C GLU A 920 6.74 -42.53 -13.44
N GLY A 921 5.97 -41.50 -13.16
CA GLY A 921 6.30 -40.12 -13.46
C GLY A 921 5.21 -39.14 -13.05
N PHE A 922 5.52 -37.87 -13.25
CA PHE A 922 4.71 -36.72 -12.87
C PHE A 922 4.87 -35.64 -13.94
N VAL A 923 3.79 -34.91 -14.19
CA VAL A 923 3.70 -33.91 -15.26
C VAL A 923 3.36 -32.56 -14.65
N PRO A 924 4.35 -31.80 -14.15
CA PRO A 924 4.10 -30.51 -13.55
C PRO A 924 3.99 -29.42 -14.63
N THR A 925 3.16 -28.41 -14.37
CA THR A 925 3.12 -27.16 -15.16
C THR A 925 3.77 -26.04 -14.35
N VAL A 926 4.89 -25.50 -14.83
CA VAL A 926 5.72 -24.57 -14.07
C VAL A 926 6.05 -23.30 -14.84
N LEU A 927 6.30 -22.21 -14.13
CA LEU A 927 6.71 -20.92 -14.66
C LEU A 927 8.24 -20.86 -14.71
N SER A 928 8.80 -20.63 -15.90
CA SER A 928 10.23 -20.67 -16.26
C SER A 928 10.81 -22.08 -16.55
N PRO A 929 11.95 -22.19 -17.27
CA PRO A 929 12.59 -23.48 -17.54
C PRO A 929 13.21 -24.12 -16.29
N SER A 930 12.97 -25.42 -16.09
CA SER A 930 13.60 -26.22 -15.04
C SER A 930 14.64 -27.19 -15.63
N THR A 931 15.72 -27.43 -14.88
CA THR A 931 16.82 -28.32 -15.22
C THR A 931 16.81 -29.63 -14.45
N TYR A 932 16.02 -29.72 -13.38
CA TYR A 932 15.78 -30.95 -12.61
C TYR A 932 14.40 -30.94 -11.97
N PHE A 933 13.95 -32.12 -11.55
CA PHE A 933 12.78 -32.29 -10.69
C PHE A 933 13.08 -33.43 -9.72
N ASN A 934 12.93 -33.19 -8.42
CA ASN A 934 12.79 -34.26 -7.44
C ASN A 934 11.35 -34.26 -6.91
N PHE A 935 10.90 -35.43 -6.48
CA PHE A 935 9.56 -35.64 -5.94
C PHE A 935 9.71 -36.25 -4.55
N ILE A 936 9.26 -35.53 -3.54
CA ILE A 936 9.32 -35.97 -2.15
C ILE A 936 7.92 -36.43 -1.76
N PHE A 937 7.85 -37.64 -1.21
CA PHE A 937 6.61 -38.28 -0.84
C PHE A 937 6.48 -38.29 0.67
N PHE A 938 5.35 -37.83 1.19
CA PHE A 938 5.02 -37.84 2.61
C PHE A 938 3.79 -38.71 2.87
N GLU A 939 3.68 -39.22 4.09
CA GLU A 939 2.41 -39.74 4.59
C GLU A 939 1.42 -38.60 4.85
N ASP A 940 0.15 -38.94 4.88
CA ASP A 940 -0.90 -38.01 5.30
C ASP A 940 -0.95 -37.92 6.83
N ASN A 941 -0.95 -36.71 7.37
CA ASN A 941 -1.07 -36.40 8.79
C ASN A 941 -2.24 -35.44 9.02
N ASP A 942 -3.44 -36.00 9.07
CA ASP A 942 -4.71 -35.28 9.27
C ASP A 942 -4.93 -34.13 8.25
N GLY A 943 -4.66 -34.40 6.97
CA GLY A 943 -4.93 -33.46 5.88
C GLY A 943 -3.84 -32.43 5.61
N ILE A 944 -2.63 -32.66 6.13
CA ILE A 944 -1.38 -31.98 5.76
C ILE A 944 -0.25 -33.01 5.63
N PRO A 945 0.86 -32.71 4.95
CA PRO A 945 2.00 -33.62 4.87
C PRO A 945 2.59 -33.97 6.25
N GLY A 946 2.83 -35.27 6.46
CA GLY A 946 3.40 -35.86 7.68
C GLY A 946 4.89 -36.22 7.55
N GLU A 947 5.28 -37.40 8.04
CA GLU A 947 6.65 -37.89 7.88
C GLU A 947 7.03 -38.14 6.40
N GLU A 948 8.24 -37.76 6.00
CA GLU A 948 8.78 -38.10 4.68
C GLU A 948 8.92 -39.61 4.55
N LEU A 949 8.28 -40.19 3.53
CA LEU A 949 8.40 -41.60 3.19
C LEU A 949 9.66 -41.87 2.37
N PHE A 950 9.85 -41.11 1.29
CA PHE A 950 11.00 -41.20 0.40
C PHE A 950 11.02 -40.08 -0.64
N THR A 951 12.21 -39.83 -1.22
CA THR A 951 12.39 -38.96 -2.39
C THR A 951 12.65 -39.78 -3.67
N ARG A 952 12.24 -39.26 -4.84
CA ARG A 952 12.59 -39.77 -6.17
C ARG A 952 13.17 -38.67 -7.05
N ALA A 953 14.32 -38.95 -7.67
CA ALA A 953 14.89 -38.07 -8.70
C ALA A 953 14.18 -38.29 -10.04
N GLY A 954 13.72 -37.20 -10.65
CA GLY A 954 13.03 -37.17 -11.94
C GLY A 954 13.97 -37.02 -13.12
N ALA A 955 13.71 -37.77 -14.19
CA ALA A 955 14.30 -37.64 -15.51
C ALA A 955 13.32 -36.91 -16.45
N ILE A 956 13.71 -35.73 -16.93
CA ILE A 956 12.92 -34.95 -17.88
C ILE A 956 12.96 -35.64 -19.26
N GLU A 957 11.80 -36.13 -19.73
CA GLU A 957 11.65 -36.78 -21.04
C GLU A 957 11.30 -35.77 -22.14
N SER A 958 10.42 -34.82 -21.84
CA SER A 958 10.01 -33.77 -22.76
C SER A 958 9.46 -32.54 -22.03
N SER A 959 9.40 -31.41 -22.74
CA SER A 959 8.76 -30.18 -22.28
C SER A 959 7.93 -29.56 -23.41
N GLU A 960 6.75 -29.05 -23.09
CA GLU A 960 5.88 -28.30 -23.99
C GLU A 960 5.74 -26.86 -23.48
N ASN A 961 5.84 -25.87 -24.37
CA ASN A 961 5.61 -24.46 -24.04
C ASN A 961 4.13 -24.12 -24.28
N LEU A 962 3.43 -23.76 -23.20
CA LEU A 962 2.00 -23.44 -23.21
C LEU A 962 1.72 -21.95 -23.46
N GLY A 963 2.72 -21.08 -23.31
CA GLY A 963 2.65 -19.64 -23.57
C GLY A 963 3.58 -18.82 -22.67
N THR A 964 3.22 -17.55 -22.40
CA THR A 964 4.04 -16.64 -21.56
C THR A 964 3.19 -15.88 -20.55
N LEU A 965 3.59 -15.90 -19.27
CA LEU A 965 3.00 -15.15 -18.16
C LEU A 965 4.09 -14.22 -17.60
N PHE A 966 3.78 -12.93 -17.39
CA PHE A 966 4.77 -11.91 -17.02
C PHE A 966 6.04 -11.87 -17.90
N SER A 967 5.91 -12.20 -19.19
CA SER A 967 7.02 -12.37 -20.15
C SER A 967 7.97 -13.56 -19.89
N VAL A 968 7.63 -14.45 -18.95
CA VAL A 968 8.32 -15.70 -18.63
C VAL A 968 7.54 -16.88 -19.25
N PRO A 969 8.21 -17.89 -19.84
CA PRO A 969 7.50 -19.02 -20.44
C PRO A 969 6.83 -19.92 -19.40
N VAL A 970 5.61 -20.38 -19.69
CA VAL A 970 4.94 -21.43 -18.91
C VAL A 970 5.15 -22.77 -19.62
N LEU A 971 5.71 -23.74 -18.90
CA LEU A 971 6.22 -24.99 -19.45
C LEU A 971 5.57 -26.18 -18.74
N LYS A 972 5.02 -27.10 -19.52
CA LYS A 972 4.54 -28.40 -19.05
C LYS A 972 5.61 -29.46 -19.28
N TYR A 973 6.11 -30.07 -18.22
CA TYR A 973 7.16 -31.09 -18.29
C TYR A 973 6.59 -32.49 -18.19
N THR A 974 7.14 -33.45 -18.93
CA THR A 974 6.92 -34.88 -18.71
C THR A 974 8.14 -35.42 -18.00
N VAL A 975 8.00 -35.78 -16.72
CA VAL A 975 9.13 -36.23 -15.88
C VAL A 975 8.87 -37.66 -15.42
N LYS A 976 9.80 -38.58 -15.68
CA LYS A 976 9.72 -39.97 -15.21
C LYS A 976 10.67 -40.23 -14.05
N PHE A 977 10.32 -41.13 -13.15
CA PHE A 977 11.19 -41.55 -12.05
C PHE A 977 11.04 -43.04 -11.74
N ASP A 978 11.89 -43.55 -10.86
CA ASP A 978 11.82 -44.95 -10.43
C ASP A 978 10.42 -45.27 -9.87
N PRO A 979 9.70 -46.27 -10.43
CA PRO A 979 8.29 -46.48 -10.13
C PRO A 979 7.98 -46.61 -8.64
N VAL A 980 6.89 -45.97 -8.21
CA VAL A 980 6.42 -45.93 -6.83
C VAL A 980 5.03 -46.57 -6.77
N VAL A 981 4.85 -47.51 -5.85
CA VAL A 981 3.60 -48.23 -5.66
C VAL A 981 2.75 -47.50 -4.63
N PHE A 982 1.65 -46.93 -5.08
CA PHE A 982 0.63 -46.32 -4.23
C PHE A 982 -0.36 -47.38 -3.77
N GLN A 983 -0.49 -47.51 -2.45
CA GLN A 983 -1.37 -48.50 -1.85
C GLN A 983 -2.84 -48.06 -2.00
N PRO A 984 -3.77 -49.02 -2.17
CA PRO A 984 -5.20 -48.74 -2.12
C PRO A 984 -5.61 -47.93 -0.90
N ASN A 985 -6.57 -47.03 -1.05
CA ASN A 985 -7.23 -46.32 0.04
C ASN A 985 -6.25 -45.61 1.00
N THR A 986 -5.21 -45.02 0.41
CA THR A 986 -4.16 -44.29 1.13
C THR A 986 -3.97 -42.94 0.44
N THR A 987 -3.83 -41.86 1.20
CA THR A 987 -3.44 -40.54 0.66
C THR A 987 -1.94 -40.38 0.80
N TYR A 988 -1.30 -39.88 -0.26
CA TYR A 988 0.12 -39.53 -0.28
C TYR A 988 0.26 -38.06 -0.62
N TRP A 989 1.16 -37.36 0.05
CA TRP A 989 1.52 -36.00 -0.33
C TRP A 989 2.75 -36.02 -1.21
N ILE A 990 2.72 -35.25 -2.29
CA ILE A 990 3.86 -35.09 -3.20
C ILE A 990 4.25 -33.62 -3.24
N GLN A 991 5.46 -33.33 -2.78
CA GLN A 991 6.13 -32.08 -3.04
C GLN A 991 6.97 -32.21 -4.31
N ILE A 992 6.92 -31.18 -5.17
CA ILE A 992 7.89 -31.05 -6.25
C ILE A 992 9.04 -30.16 -5.81
N ASP A 993 10.22 -30.53 -6.28
CA ASP A 993 11.45 -29.86 -5.96
C ASP A 993 12.21 -29.55 -7.26
N CYS A 994 12.23 -28.28 -7.67
CA CYS A 994 12.78 -27.87 -8.96
C CYS A 994 13.29 -26.42 -8.94
N ASN A 995 14.05 -26.01 -9.97
CA ASN A 995 14.56 -24.64 -10.08
C ASN A 995 13.65 -23.71 -10.91
N SER A 996 12.35 -24.00 -10.94
CA SER A 996 11.36 -23.17 -11.64
C SER A 996 10.81 -22.08 -10.73
N MET A 997 10.62 -20.87 -11.25
CA MET A 997 10.11 -19.71 -10.50
C MET A 997 8.70 -19.87 -9.91
N GLY A 998 7.88 -20.80 -10.43
CA GLY A 998 6.53 -20.97 -9.95
C GLY A 998 5.86 -22.25 -10.40
N TRP A 999 4.82 -22.66 -9.69
CA TRP A 999 3.95 -23.78 -10.05
C TRP A 999 2.59 -23.22 -10.48
N GLY A 1000 2.16 -23.56 -11.70
CA GLY A 1000 0.85 -23.18 -12.20
C GLY A 1000 -0.26 -23.84 -11.40
N TYR A 1001 -1.38 -23.15 -11.23
CA TYR A 1001 -2.60 -23.65 -10.60
C TYR A 1001 -3.79 -23.56 -11.56
N THR A 1002 -4.93 -24.13 -11.17
CA THR A 1002 -6.19 -24.05 -11.92
C THR A 1002 -7.32 -23.50 -11.04
N GLU A 1003 -8.19 -22.69 -11.63
CA GLU A 1003 -9.38 -22.09 -10.98
C GLU A 1003 -10.66 -22.93 -11.18
N PHE A 1004 -10.54 -24.14 -11.73
CA PHE A 1004 -11.68 -24.94 -12.18
C PHE A 1004 -12.32 -25.76 -11.05
N GLU A 1005 -13.32 -25.18 -10.39
CA GLU A 1005 -14.33 -25.97 -9.66
C GLU A 1005 -15.10 -26.87 -10.66
N PRO A 1006 -15.26 -28.18 -10.41
CA PRO A 1006 -15.18 -28.84 -9.10
C PRO A 1006 -14.01 -29.81 -8.94
N MET A 1007 -12.94 -29.70 -9.72
CA MET A 1007 -11.85 -30.69 -9.69
C MET A 1007 -10.84 -30.40 -8.58
N ARG A 1008 -11.30 -30.37 -7.33
CA ARG A 1008 -10.43 -30.45 -6.17
C ARG A 1008 -10.16 -31.92 -5.86
N LEU A 1009 -8.92 -32.35 -6.07
CA LEU A 1009 -8.45 -33.65 -5.59
C LEU A 1009 -8.10 -33.49 -4.12
N GLY A 1010 -8.71 -34.28 -3.22
CA GLY A 1010 -8.24 -34.41 -1.85
C GLY A 1010 -8.35 -33.15 -0.96
N HIS A 1011 -7.37 -32.97 -0.05
CA HIS A 1011 -7.26 -31.85 0.89
C HIS A 1011 -6.81 -30.54 0.21
N PRO A 1012 -6.91 -29.37 0.87
CA PRO A 1012 -6.20 -28.18 0.41
C PRO A 1012 -4.72 -28.44 0.24
N ASP A 1013 -4.11 -27.94 -0.85
CA ASP A 1013 -2.65 -27.97 -1.01
C ASP A 1013 -1.98 -27.38 0.23
N ALA A 1014 -0.79 -27.87 0.57
CA ALA A 1014 -0.08 -27.44 1.76
C ALA A 1014 1.09 -26.53 1.38
N ALA A 1015 1.24 -25.43 2.12
CA ALA A 1015 2.40 -24.57 2.07
C ALA A 1015 3.26 -24.83 3.30
N TYR A 1016 4.57 -24.94 3.12
CA TYR A 1016 5.47 -25.12 4.24
C TYR A 1016 5.77 -23.77 4.92
N ASN A 1017 5.43 -23.64 6.21
CA ASN A 1017 5.76 -22.47 7.02
C ASN A 1017 7.12 -22.69 7.71
N TRP A 1018 8.10 -21.94 7.22
CA TRP A 1018 9.48 -21.94 7.69
C TRP A 1018 9.68 -21.41 9.12
N THR A 1019 8.79 -20.53 9.59
CA THR A 1019 8.92 -19.90 10.90
C THR A 1019 8.61 -20.89 12.01
N ASP A 1020 7.60 -21.73 11.76
CA ASP A 1020 7.06 -22.66 12.74
C ASP A 1020 7.47 -24.12 12.46
N ASP A 1021 8.20 -24.37 11.37
CA ASP A 1021 8.66 -25.70 10.91
C ASP A 1021 7.51 -26.71 10.78
N VAL A 1022 6.41 -26.24 10.18
CA VAL A 1022 5.18 -27.01 10.00
C VAL A 1022 4.59 -26.79 8.62
N TRP A 1023 3.88 -27.81 8.13
CA TRP A 1023 2.99 -27.65 6.99
C TRP A 1023 1.71 -26.94 7.42
N GLU A 1024 1.30 -25.96 6.64
CA GLU A 1024 0.03 -25.25 6.79
C GLU A 1024 -0.83 -25.50 5.57
N SER A 1025 -2.12 -25.76 5.79
CA SER A 1025 -3.09 -25.85 4.70
C SER A 1025 -3.23 -24.50 4.01
N MET A 1026 -3.22 -24.49 2.68
CA MET A 1026 -3.48 -23.27 1.91
C MET A 1026 -4.98 -22.97 1.93
N ASP A 1027 -5.33 -21.77 2.36
CA ASP A 1027 -6.70 -21.22 2.28
C ASP A 1027 -7.09 -20.77 0.85
N SER A 1028 -6.29 -21.12 -0.17
CA SER A 1028 -6.53 -20.75 -1.58
C SER A 1028 -7.61 -21.63 -2.22
N LYS A 1029 -8.29 -21.07 -3.22
CA LYS A 1029 -9.32 -21.75 -4.05
C LYS A 1029 -8.71 -22.39 -5.30
N ASP A 1030 -7.41 -22.31 -5.36
CA ASP A 1030 -6.56 -22.69 -6.45
C ASP A 1030 -5.84 -23.98 -6.06
N GLN A 1031 -5.94 -25.00 -6.91
CA GLN A 1031 -5.16 -26.23 -6.76
C GLN A 1031 -4.04 -26.27 -7.78
N LEU A 1032 -2.85 -26.64 -7.34
CA LEU A 1032 -1.66 -26.74 -8.17
C LEU A 1032 -1.85 -27.78 -9.29
N ALA A 1033 -1.49 -27.40 -10.50
CA ALA A 1033 -1.78 -28.17 -11.70
C ALA A 1033 -0.71 -29.27 -11.93
N PHE A 1034 -1.16 -30.51 -12.01
CA PHE A 1034 -0.32 -31.68 -12.29
C PHE A 1034 -1.08 -32.82 -12.99
N GLU A 1035 -0.33 -33.71 -13.64
CA GLU A 1035 -0.85 -35.00 -14.12
C GLU A 1035 0.09 -36.13 -13.69
N LEU A 1036 -0.42 -37.33 -13.46
CA LEU A 1036 0.39 -38.51 -13.14
C LEU A 1036 0.70 -39.31 -14.40
N ILE A 1037 1.93 -39.86 -14.47
CA ILE A 1037 2.28 -40.92 -15.40
C ILE A 1037 2.28 -42.20 -14.59
N CYS A 1038 1.34 -43.09 -14.86
CA CYS A 1038 1.17 -44.28 -14.04
C CYS A 1038 0.67 -45.46 -14.85
N SER A 1039 0.73 -46.63 -14.22
CA SER A 1039 0.11 -47.86 -14.66
C SER A 1039 -0.69 -48.41 -13.50
N GLU A 1040 -1.95 -48.79 -13.73
CA GLU A 1040 -2.75 -49.46 -12.70
C GLU A 1040 -2.00 -50.68 -12.16
N LEU A 1041 -2.13 -50.93 -10.86
CA LEU A 1041 -1.79 -52.23 -10.29
C LEU A 1041 -2.82 -53.20 -10.87
N GLY A 1042 -2.52 -53.75 -12.03
CA GLY A 1042 -3.33 -54.80 -12.60
C GLY A 1042 -3.51 -55.88 -11.55
N VAL A 1043 -4.73 -56.41 -11.45
CA VAL A 1043 -5.09 -57.64 -10.73
C VAL A 1043 -4.26 -58.87 -11.22
N SER A 1044 -3.25 -58.65 -12.07
CA SER A 1044 -2.29 -59.60 -12.57
C SER A 1044 -0.99 -59.72 -11.78
N ASP A 1045 -0.64 -58.83 -10.84
CA ASP A 1045 0.67 -58.89 -10.15
C ASP A 1045 0.64 -59.21 -8.65
N LEU A 1046 -0.55 -59.40 -8.07
CA LEU A 1046 -0.69 -60.14 -6.81
C LEU A 1046 -0.79 -61.66 -7.11
N ASN A 1047 0.38 -62.32 -7.22
CA ASN A 1047 0.66 -63.79 -7.14
C ASN A 1047 1.34 -64.49 -8.33
N SER A 1048 2.05 -63.81 -9.22
CA SER A 1048 2.76 -64.52 -10.32
C SER A 1048 4.12 -65.14 -9.97
N PHE A 1049 4.32 -65.60 -8.73
CA PHE A 1049 5.42 -66.54 -8.40
C PHE A 1049 5.00 -67.80 -7.63
N GLU A 1050 3.72 -67.99 -7.29
CA GLU A 1050 3.30 -69.16 -6.50
C GLU A 1050 2.35 -70.15 -7.20
N PHE A 1051 1.87 -69.84 -8.41
CA PHE A 1051 1.07 -70.75 -9.24
C PHE A 1051 1.58 -70.78 -10.69
N SER A 1052 1.97 -71.95 -11.21
CA SER A 1052 2.41 -72.09 -12.61
C SER A 1052 1.81 -73.33 -13.27
N TYR A 1053 1.64 -73.29 -14.59
CA TYR A 1053 1.06 -74.39 -15.36
C TYR A 1053 1.76 -74.60 -16.70
N TYR A 1054 1.99 -75.86 -17.08
CA TYR A 1054 2.68 -76.20 -18.33
C TYR A 1054 2.49 -77.67 -18.74
N PRO A 1055 2.66 -78.03 -20.03
CA PRO A 1055 2.86 -77.12 -21.16
C PRO A 1055 1.55 -76.50 -21.63
N ASN A 1056 1.62 -75.29 -22.19
CA ASN A 1056 0.53 -74.67 -22.94
C ASN A 1056 1.10 -74.16 -24.28
N PRO A 1057 0.68 -74.68 -25.46
CA PRO A 1057 -0.42 -75.61 -25.68
C PRO A 1057 -0.18 -77.03 -25.13
N VAL A 1058 -1.22 -77.63 -24.54
CA VAL A 1058 -1.20 -78.97 -23.95
C VAL A 1058 -1.72 -80.00 -24.94
N LYS A 1059 -1.09 -81.18 -24.94
CA LYS A 1059 -1.65 -82.35 -25.59
C LYS A 1059 -2.43 -83.16 -24.57
N ASP A 1060 -1.77 -83.98 -23.77
CA ASP A 1060 -2.49 -85.00 -22.99
C ASP A 1060 -2.53 -84.70 -21.47
N ILE A 1061 -1.46 -84.11 -20.92
CA ILE A 1061 -1.32 -83.83 -19.49
C ILE A 1061 -0.87 -82.38 -19.28
N LEU A 1062 -1.61 -81.67 -18.41
CA LEU A 1062 -1.27 -80.35 -17.92
C LEU A 1062 -0.71 -80.47 -16.48
N ASN A 1063 0.48 -79.94 -16.24
CA ASN A 1063 1.05 -79.83 -14.90
C ASN A 1063 0.66 -78.48 -14.30
N ILE A 1064 0.39 -78.48 -13.00
CA ILE A 1064 0.11 -77.33 -12.15
C ILE A 1064 1.01 -77.42 -10.92
N SER A 1065 1.77 -76.36 -10.67
CA SER A 1065 2.61 -76.22 -9.50
C SER A 1065 2.10 -75.07 -8.64
N SER A 1066 1.75 -75.36 -7.39
CA SER A 1066 1.25 -74.39 -6.42
C SER A 1066 1.79 -74.66 -5.01
N LYS A 1067 2.00 -73.62 -4.17
CA LYS A 1067 2.36 -73.82 -2.75
C LYS A 1067 1.19 -74.35 -1.92
N SER A 1068 -0.03 -73.92 -2.21
CA SER A 1068 -1.27 -74.40 -1.58
C SER A 1068 -1.84 -75.60 -2.34
N LYS A 1069 -2.49 -76.53 -1.65
CA LYS A 1069 -3.10 -77.70 -2.30
C LYS A 1069 -4.31 -77.30 -3.13
N VAL A 1070 -4.48 -77.94 -4.28
CA VAL A 1070 -5.65 -77.74 -5.14
C VAL A 1070 -6.88 -78.41 -4.53
N LYS A 1071 -7.92 -77.61 -4.28
CA LYS A 1071 -9.23 -78.02 -3.75
C LYS A 1071 -10.14 -78.52 -4.88
N SER A 1072 -10.21 -77.80 -6.00
CA SER A 1072 -10.97 -78.22 -7.19
C SER A 1072 -10.47 -77.56 -8.48
N VAL A 1073 -10.80 -78.18 -9.62
CA VAL A 1073 -10.50 -77.64 -10.96
C VAL A 1073 -11.70 -77.78 -11.86
N SER A 1074 -12.21 -76.64 -12.34
CA SER A 1074 -13.30 -76.56 -13.29
C SER A 1074 -12.79 -76.07 -14.66
N VAL A 1075 -13.41 -76.54 -15.75
CA VAL A 1075 -13.04 -76.13 -17.12
C VAL A 1075 -14.25 -75.54 -17.82
N PHE A 1076 -14.03 -74.43 -18.51
CA PHE A 1076 -15.01 -73.67 -19.28
C PHE A 1076 -14.55 -73.53 -20.73
N ASN A 1077 -15.49 -73.51 -21.68
CA ASN A 1077 -15.19 -73.10 -23.05
C ASN A 1077 -15.16 -71.56 -23.17
N LEU A 1078 -14.76 -71.03 -24.32
CA LEU A 1078 -14.66 -69.57 -24.54
C LEU A 1078 -16.00 -68.81 -24.51
N THR A 1079 -17.14 -69.50 -24.52
CA THR A 1079 -18.47 -68.87 -24.36
C THR A 1079 -18.93 -68.88 -22.90
N GLY A 1080 -18.04 -69.20 -21.94
CA GLY A 1080 -18.35 -69.23 -20.52
C GLY A 1080 -19.13 -70.46 -20.04
N GLN A 1081 -19.41 -71.44 -20.92
CA GLN A 1081 -20.10 -72.66 -20.54
C GLN A 1081 -19.13 -73.62 -19.82
N LYS A 1082 -19.51 -74.06 -18.62
CA LYS A 1082 -18.77 -75.04 -17.83
C LYS A 1082 -18.83 -76.41 -18.51
N VAL A 1083 -17.69 -76.90 -19.01
CA VAL A 1083 -17.59 -78.18 -19.74
C VAL A 1083 -17.13 -79.33 -18.86
N ILE A 1084 -16.39 -79.06 -17.76
CA ILE A 1084 -16.03 -80.07 -16.76
C ILE A 1084 -16.09 -79.44 -15.35
N ASN A 1085 -16.70 -80.15 -14.39
CA ASN A 1085 -16.94 -79.63 -13.04
C ASN A 1085 -15.72 -79.78 -12.12
N ASP A 1086 -15.12 -80.98 -12.06
CA ASP A 1086 -14.03 -81.30 -11.12
C ASP A 1086 -13.02 -82.27 -11.73
N LEU A 1087 -11.96 -81.74 -12.35
CA LEU A 1087 -10.83 -82.55 -12.79
C LEU A 1087 -9.99 -82.96 -11.58
N LYS A 1088 -9.72 -84.27 -11.48
CA LYS A 1088 -8.85 -84.80 -10.43
C LYS A 1088 -7.40 -84.39 -10.69
N VAL A 1089 -6.83 -83.67 -9.72
CA VAL A 1089 -5.39 -83.37 -9.71
C VAL A 1089 -4.69 -84.47 -8.92
N THR A 1090 -3.74 -85.17 -9.55
CA THR A 1090 -2.90 -86.17 -8.87
C THR A 1090 -1.45 -85.77 -9.04
N ASN A 1091 -0.71 -85.57 -7.93
CA ASN A 1091 0.67 -85.09 -7.94
C ASN A 1091 0.91 -83.82 -8.80
N GLY A 1092 -0.02 -82.86 -8.76
CA GLY A 1092 0.07 -81.63 -9.55
C GLY A 1092 -0.20 -81.83 -11.04
N GLN A 1093 -0.73 -82.97 -11.48
CA GLN A 1093 -1.04 -83.24 -12.88
C GLN A 1093 -2.53 -83.39 -13.13
N ILE A 1094 -2.96 -82.88 -14.28
CA ILE A 1094 -4.33 -82.95 -14.79
C ILE A 1094 -4.30 -83.62 -16.16
N ASN A 1095 -5.04 -84.73 -16.31
CA ASN A 1095 -5.29 -85.31 -17.62
C ASN A 1095 -6.38 -84.50 -18.33
N VAL A 1096 -6.09 -84.03 -19.54
CA VAL A 1096 -6.97 -83.21 -20.37
C VAL A 1096 -7.35 -83.89 -21.69
N ASP A 1097 -7.11 -85.20 -21.82
CA ASP A 1097 -7.39 -85.98 -23.02
C ASP A 1097 -8.87 -85.98 -23.41
N SER A 1098 -9.76 -85.83 -22.42
CA SER A 1098 -11.21 -85.79 -22.64
C SER A 1098 -11.69 -84.49 -23.29
N LEU A 1099 -10.85 -83.46 -23.35
CA LEU A 1099 -11.18 -82.20 -24.03
C LEU A 1099 -10.88 -82.30 -25.52
N THR A 1100 -11.81 -81.85 -26.35
CA THR A 1100 -11.58 -81.71 -27.79
C THR A 1100 -10.55 -80.61 -28.08
N PRO A 1101 -9.82 -80.64 -29.21
CA PRO A 1101 -8.90 -79.57 -29.58
C PRO A 1101 -9.59 -78.20 -29.62
N GLY A 1102 -9.00 -77.21 -28.95
CA GLY A 1102 -9.63 -75.90 -28.76
C GLY A 1102 -9.05 -75.12 -27.58
N ALA A 1103 -9.55 -73.89 -27.39
CA ALA A 1103 -9.17 -73.04 -26.26
C ALA A 1103 -10.18 -73.16 -25.13
N TYR A 1104 -9.68 -73.32 -23.91
CA TYR A 1104 -10.48 -73.49 -22.70
C TYR A 1104 -9.95 -72.57 -21.58
N VAL A 1105 -10.83 -72.17 -20.68
CA VAL A 1105 -10.48 -71.45 -19.44
C VAL A 1105 -10.60 -72.43 -18.29
N PHE A 1106 -9.51 -72.63 -17.56
CA PHE A 1106 -9.47 -73.43 -16.35
C PHE A 1106 -9.61 -72.50 -15.16
N ARG A 1107 -10.42 -72.91 -14.19
CA ARG A 1107 -10.58 -72.26 -12.88
C ARG A 1107 -10.19 -73.25 -11.80
N VAL A 1108 -9.15 -72.93 -11.05
CA VAL A 1108 -8.59 -73.74 -9.97
C VAL A 1108 -8.88 -73.04 -8.66
N ILE A 1109 -9.39 -73.77 -7.67
CA ILE A 1109 -9.60 -73.26 -6.32
C ILE A 1109 -8.57 -73.93 -5.42
N LEU A 1110 -7.81 -73.16 -4.65
CA LEU A 1110 -6.77 -73.63 -3.72
C LEU A 1110 -7.32 -73.69 -2.28
N GLU A 1111 -6.58 -74.32 -1.35
CA GLU A 1111 -6.82 -74.19 0.09
C GLU A 1111 -6.73 -72.70 0.50
N GLY A 1112 -7.71 -72.21 1.28
CA GLY A 1112 -7.88 -70.78 1.58
C GLY A 1112 -8.89 -70.05 0.68
N ASP A 1113 -9.58 -70.78 -0.21
CA ASP A 1113 -10.59 -70.28 -1.16
C ASP A 1113 -10.05 -69.27 -2.20
N GLN A 1114 -8.73 -69.18 -2.34
CA GLN A 1114 -8.08 -68.48 -3.45
C GLN A 1114 -8.42 -69.15 -4.79
N VAL A 1115 -8.74 -68.33 -5.80
CA VAL A 1115 -9.17 -68.76 -7.13
C VAL A 1115 -8.17 -68.32 -8.19
N GLU A 1116 -7.62 -69.28 -8.92
CA GLU A 1116 -6.73 -69.04 -10.06
C GLU A 1116 -7.45 -69.36 -11.37
N THR A 1117 -7.38 -68.45 -12.35
CA THR A 1117 -7.96 -68.69 -13.69
C THR A 1117 -6.93 -68.52 -14.80
N PHE A 1118 -6.89 -69.47 -15.72
CA PHE A 1118 -5.92 -69.42 -16.82
C PHE A 1118 -6.41 -70.13 -18.09
N LYS A 1119 -5.87 -69.71 -19.23
CA LYS A 1119 -6.27 -70.18 -20.55
C LYS A 1119 -5.35 -71.28 -21.08
N ILE A 1120 -5.94 -72.38 -21.54
CA ILE A 1120 -5.23 -73.53 -22.12
C ILE A 1120 -5.65 -73.75 -23.57
N ILE A 1121 -4.65 -73.99 -24.42
CA ILE A 1121 -4.84 -74.43 -25.80
C ILE A 1121 -4.63 -75.94 -25.84
N LYS A 1122 -5.70 -76.71 -26.03
CA LYS A 1122 -5.66 -78.17 -26.24
C LYS A 1122 -5.41 -78.47 -27.71
N LYS A 1123 -4.34 -79.21 -28.00
CA LYS A 1123 -4.00 -79.67 -29.36
C LYS A 1123 -4.80 -80.89 -29.79
#